data_AF-A0A2K5DTW9-F1
#
_entry.id   AF-A0A2K5DTW9-F1
#
_cell.length_a   1.000
_cell.length_b   1.000
_cell.length_c   1.000
_cell.angle_alpha   90.00
_cell.angle_beta   90.00
_cell.angle_gamma   90.00
#
_symmetry.space_group_name_H-M   'P 1'
#
loop_
_entity.id
_entity.type
_entity.pdbx_description
1 polymer ?
#
loop_
_entity_poly.entity_id
_entity_poly.type
_entity_poly.pdbx_seq_one_letter_code
_entity_poly.pdbx_strand_id
1 'polypeptide(L)'
;MELKKDINTVSIDMLLIVHSEKRRAAQGTHSDQQADPSALLQRRGGFQGVGNGVRRWQKLEGNDLHENLVEKQHPQQPQVITSYDSQGTQLTVEVHPRDAMPQLLKKFSLAKRLQGDKNGNTRPRQPGGKDAHAYPWDRSSLKSMSLDLQQFEKLDIYASQVTAKSGLDELVSDLLQEAHTDLERVRAIWIWICHHIEYDIVAAQEKDRQVFKPTEILRTQKTNCDGYAGLFERMCRIAGVQCMTVPGYSKGFGYRTGQSFSGEFDHAWNAVYLEGRWHLVDSTWGSGLVDTTTSKFTFLYNEFYFLTHPALFIEDHFPDNKNWQLLKPPQSLRQFENNMYHKSEFYNKGMLSAHPETPMIRTVNGKATVTIESCAPTLFMFMLNGKQEHGLLSLRKNGMKLEVYPPTMGTHKLQIFAKGNSDIYSSVLEYTLKCNYVDMGVRLPAELHQPVGPSWFSEQMGIMKPSHPDPIIHTSDGRCSISFSVEEGISVLASLHGDDGPINEETQRRYIFQLHWEKRTELKVQLPHAGKFALKIFVKKRQEPGNYIFVFNYLLCCANTKVNWPMFPESFGNWGQDNELLEPLSGVLPANRHIPFKLKLHGIAKVLVKGQDTWPLTLNHEGYWEGSCSTAGCQEVYVMVLENANHSFYSYILKYKVNAQ
;
A
#
# COMPACT_ATOMS: atom_id res chain seq x y z
N MET A 1 -31.94 45.88 -24.68
CA MET A 1 -32.72 46.93 -24.00
C MET A 1 -31.75 47.82 -23.26
N GLU A 2 -31.75 49.11 -23.52
CA GLU A 2 -31.04 50.08 -22.68
C GLU A 2 -31.91 50.43 -21.47
N LEU A 3 -31.29 50.55 -20.29
CA LEU A 3 -31.92 51.13 -19.11
C LEU A 3 -31.10 52.34 -18.66
N LYS A 4 -31.79 53.47 -18.49
CA LYS A 4 -31.17 54.75 -18.11
C LYS A 4 -30.60 54.65 -16.70
N LYS A 5 -29.43 55.26 -16.46
CA LYS A 5 -28.95 55.51 -15.10
C LYS A 5 -29.83 56.58 -14.45
N ASP A 6 -30.45 56.23 -13.33
CA ASP A 6 -31.15 57.19 -12.46
C ASP A 6 -30.23 57.60 -11.30
N ILE A 7 -30.21 58.90 -11.00
CA ILE A 7 -29.20 59.56 -10.16
C ILE A 7 -29.38 59.25 -8.67
N ASN A 8 -30.59 58.84 -8.25
CA ASN A 8 -30.91 58.52 -6.85
C ASN A 8 -30.77 57.02 -6.49
N THR A 9 -30.03 56.24 -7.28
CA THR A 9 -29.76 54.83 -6.94
C THR A 9 -28.74 54.69 -5.81
N VAL A 10 -29.19 54.12 -4.68
CA VAL A 10 -28.35 53.74 -3.53
C VAL A 10 -27.94 52.28 -3.69
N SER A 11 -26.65 52.03 -3.93
CA SER A 11 -26.05 50.69 -3.87
C SER A 11 -25.80 50.31 -2.41
N ILE A 12 -26.30 49.15 -1.99
CA ILE A 12 -26.08 48.59 -0.65
C ILE A 12 -25.29 47.28 -0.79
N ASP A 13 -23.97 47.36 -0.63
CA ASP A 13 -23.10 46.18 -0.63
C ASP A 13 -23.14 45.50 0.75
N MET A 14 -23.85 44.37 0.85
CA MET A 14 -23.94 43.57 2.08
C MET A 14 -22.90 42.45 2.09
N LEU A 15 -21.94 42.51 3.01
CA LEU A 15 -20.98 41.42 3.24
C LEU A 15 -21.50 40.48 4.35
N LEU A 16 -22.14 39.37 3.97
CA LEU A 16 -22.63 38.37 4.92
C LEU A 16 -21.49 37.42 5.35
N ILE A 17 -21.17 37.38 6.65
CA ILE A 17 -20.20 36.45 7.23
C ILE A 17 -20.91 35.61 8.29
N VAL A 18 -20.96 34.29 8.08
CA VAL A 18 -21.57 33.34 9.02
C VAL A 18 -20.47 32.58 9.77
N HIS A 19 -20.51 32.62 11.09
CA HIS A 19 -19.67 31.79 11.96
C HIS A 19 -20.50 30.68 12.61
N SER A 20 -19.98 29.45 12.64
CA SER A 20 -20.59 28.34 13.37
C SER A 20 -19.80 28.04 14.65
N GLU A 21 -20.47 28.08 15.80
CA GLU A 21 -19.87 27.70 17.07
C GLU A 21 -20.00 26.20 17.32
N LYS A 22 -18.88 25.55 17.66
CA LYS A 22 -18.90 24.18 18.20
C LYS A 22 -19.33 24.21 19.66
N ARG A 23 -20.51 23.66 19.97
CA ARG A 23 -20.99 23.44 21.34
C ARG A 23 -19.92 22.73 22.18
N ARG A 24 -19.60 23.27 23.35
CA ARG A 24 -18.94 22.52 24.43
C ARG A 24 -19.97 21.66 25.15
N ALA A 25 -19.63 20.41 25.47
CA ALA A 25 -20.42 19.60 26.37
C ALA A 25 -20.24 20.10 27.82
N ALA A 26 -21.32 20.25 28.56
CA ALA A 26 -21.31 20.65 29.97
C ALA A 26 -21.25 19.42 30.90
N GLN A 27 -20.81 19.64 32.13
CA GLN A 27 -20.81 18.63 33.19
C GLN A 27 -22.23 18.39 33.72
N GLY A 28 -22.49 17.19 34.24
CA GLY A 28 -23.68 16.85 35.03
C GLY A 28 -23.28 15.99 36.23
N THR A 29 -23.98 16.12 37.36
CA THR A 29 -23.54 15.62 38.67
C THR A 29 -24.63 14.85 39.42
N HIS A 30 -24.16 13.90 40.25
CA HIS A 30 -24.85 13.20 41.35
C HIS A 30 -26.10 12.33 41.09
N SER A 31 -25.99 11.06 41.48
CA SER A 31 -26.90 10.39 42.43
C SER A 31 -26.14 9.28 43.17
N ASP A 32 -26.58 8.89 44.37
CA ASP A 32 -25.82 8.08 45.34
C ASP A 32 -26.15 6.58 45.33
N GLN A 33 -25.26 5.72 45.86
CA GLN A 33 -25.47 4.96 47.12
C GLN A 33 -24.40 3.87 47.41
N GLN A 34 -24.09 3.69 48.72
CA GLN A 34 -23.52 2.52 49.43
C GLN A 34 -22.07 2.05 49.02
N ALA A 35 -21.06 1.92 49.90
CA ALA A 35 -20.89 1.26 51.22
C ALA A 35 -20.66 -0.28 51.12
N ASP A 36 -19.67 -0.95 51.75
CA ASP A 36 -18.53 -0.50 52.60
C ASP A 36 -17.30 -1.49 52.48
N PRO A 37 -16.41 -1.85 53.46
CA PRO A 37 -14.94 -1.74 53.20
C PRO A 37 -14.05 -2.98 53.49
N SER A 38 -12.81 -2.98 52.99
CA SER A 38 -11.59 -3.65 53.54
C SER A 38 -10.40 -3.55 52.54
N ALA A 39 -9.12 -3.57 52.92
CA ALA A 39 -8.43 -3.39 54.21
C ALA A 39 -7.00 -2.82 53.97
N LEU A 40 -6.29 -2.40 55.02
CA LEU A 40 -4.91 -1.89 54.93
C LEU A 40 -3.87 -3.00 54.75
N LEU A 41 -2.71 -2.68 54.14
CA LEU A 41 -1.41 -2.93 54.78
C LEU A 41 -0.25 -2.14 54.13
N GLN A 42 0.65 -1.64 54.98
CA GLN A 42 1.94 -1.05 54.60
C GLN A 42 3.05 -2.13 54.60
N ARG A 43 4.14 -1.92 53.86
CA ARG A 43 5.49 -2.24 54.36
C ARG A 43 6.62 -1.45 53.69
N ARG A 44 7.71 -1.24 54.44
CA ARG A 44 8.96 -0.57 54.03
C ARG A 44 10.07 -1.60 53.79
N GLY A 45 11.09 -1.22 53.03
CA GLY A 45 12.43 -1.84 53.03
C GLY A 45 13.06 -1.94 51.63
N GLY A 46 14.30 -1.48 51.35
CA GLY A 46 15.15 -0.57 52.12
C GLY A 46 16.62 -0.98 52.31
N PHE A 47 17.43 -0.94 51.25
CA PHE A 47 18.91 -0.99 51.21
C PHE A 47 19.34 -0.20 49.94
N GLN A 48 20.32 0.71 49.85
CA GLN A 48 21.73 0.82 50.32
C GLN A 48 22.67 -0.25 49.74
N GLY A 49 23.78 0.04 49.07
CA GLY A 49 24.40 1.30 48.57
C GLY A 49 25.18 1.02 47.26
N VAL A 50 26.24 1.71 46.80
CA VAL A 50 27.11 2.83 47.29
C VAL A 50 27.64 3.61 46.04
N GLY A 51 28.18 4.84 46.21
CA GLY A 51 28.68 5.79 45.18
C GLY A 51 29.82 5.33 44.24
N ASN A 52 30.51 6.19 43.47
CA ASN A 52 30.73 7.65 43.48
C ASN A 52 30.94 8.17 42.02
N GLY A 53 30.97 9.47 41.66
CA GLY A 53 30.63 10.69 42.41
C GLY A 53 31.12 12.02 41.78
N VAL A 54 30.46 13.13 42.17
CA VAL A 54 30.99 14.51 42.38
C VAL A 54 31.54 15.36 41.19
N ARG A 55 30.75 16.38 40.81
CA ARG A 55 31.05 17.86 40.73
C ARG A 55 29.78 18.54 40.15
N ARG A 56 29.03 19.47 40.77
CA ARG A 56 29.25 20.52 41.80
C ARG A 56 30.09 21.70 41.26
N TRP A 57 29.70 22.98 41.40
CA TRP A 57 28.53 23.63 42.07
C TRP A 57 27.40 23.95 41.03
N GLN A 58 26.55 25.00 41.01
CA GLN A 58 26.32 26.19 41.86
C GLN A 58 24.88 26.77 41.71
N LYS A 59 24.61 27.96 42.29
CA LYS A 59 23.39 28.79 42.27
C LYS A 59 23.80 30.27 42.08
N LEU A 60 22.87 31.13 41.68
CA LEU A 60 22.77 32.52 42.18
C LEU A 60 21.29 32.94 42.23
N GLU A 61 20.98 33.98 43.00
CA GLU A 61 19.62 34.32 43.44
C GLU A 61 19.16 35.68 42.88
N GLY A 62 17.87 36.01 43.01
CA GLY A 62 17.25 37.18 42.37
C GLY A 62 17.17 38.44 43.23
N ASN A 63 16.44 39.45 42.74
CA ASN A 63 15.93 40.58 43.51
C ASN A 63 14.77 41.26 42.75
N ASP A 64 13.73 41.68 43.46
CA ASP A 64 12.64 42.54 42.98
C ASP A 64 13.01 44.03 43.15
N LEU A 65 12.31 44.94 42.45
CA LEU A 65 12.02 46.30 42.91
C LEU A 65 10.88 46.96 42.10
N HIS A 66 10.31 48.04 42.65
CA HIS A 66 8.98 48.56 42.28
C HIS A 66 8.93 49.58 41.11
N GLU A 67 7.68 49.75 40.67
CA GLU A 67 7.07 50.72 39.74
C GLU A 67 7.70 52.12 39.58
N ASN A 68 7.40 52.75 38.44
CA ASN A 68 6.67 54.03 38.44
C ASN A 68 5.88 54.24 37.12
N LEU A 69 4.80 55.03 37.19
CA LEU A 69 3.83 55.27 36.11
C LEU A 69 3.78 56.76 35.75
N VAL A 70 3.59 57.08 34.46
CA VAL A 70 3.17 58.42 33.99
C VAL A 70 2.15 58.26 32.86
N GLU A 71 1.04 58.98 32.96
CA GLU A 71 -0.12 58.87 32.05
C GLU A 71 0.04 59.64 30.73
N LYS A 72 -0.82 59.32 29.74
CA LYS A 72 -1.46 60.36 28.91
C LYS A 72 -2.77 59.91 28.22
N GLN A 73 -3.89 60.34 28.81
CA GLN A 73 -5.11 60.89 28.20
C GLN A 73 -5.76 60.20 26.97
N HIS A 74 -7.04 59.83 27.12
CA HIS A 74 -7.97 59.49 26.03
C HIS A 74 -8.83 60.69 25.60
N PRO A 75 -9.14 60.85 24.29
CA PRO A 75 -10.27 61.64 23.81
C PRO A 75 -11.49 60.75 23.45
N GLN A 76 -12.57 60.95 24.22
CA GLN A 76 -14.01 60.76 23.94
C GLN A 76 -14.49 59.87 22.75
N GLN A 77 -15.37 58.91 23.05
CA GLN A 77 -16.23 58.22 22.07
C GLN A 77 -17.53 59.01 21.80
N PRO A 78 -18.08 58.98 20.57
CA PRO A 78 -19.49 59.31 20.31
C PRO A 78 -20.43 58.26 20.91
N GLN A 79 -21.66 58.67 21.26
CA GLN A 79 -22.67 57.80 21.87
C GLN A 79 -23.34 56.87 20.85
N VAL A 80 -23.66 55.65 21.28
CA VAL A 80 -24.56 54.72 20.56
C VAL A 80 -25.87 54.63 21.33
N ILE A 81 -27.00 54.75 20.64
CA ILE A 81 -28.34 54.78 21.25
C ILE A 81 -29.00 53.40 21.16
N THR A 82 -29.29 52.83 22.34
CA THR A 82 -30.19 51.67 22.65
C THR A 82 -30.36 50.57 21.60
N SER A 83 -29.82 49.38 21.90
CA SER A 83 -30.24 48.11 21.28
C SER A 83 -31.58 47.60 21.85
N TYR A 84 -32.46 47.08 20.99
CA TYR A 84 -33.56 46.21 21.40
C TYR A 84 -33.07 44.74 21.40
N ASP A 85 -33.50 43.93 22.36
CA ASP A 85 -33.05 42.53 22.49
C ASP A 85 -34.08 41.54 21.91
N SER A 86 -33.61 40.65 21.04
CA SER A 86 -34.24 39.36 20.78
C SER A 86 -33.15 38.35 20.38
N GLN A 87 -33.28 37.12 20.89
CA GLN A 87 -32.16 36.18 20.99
C GLN A 87 -31.53 35.82 19.64
N GLY A 88 -30.19 35.92 19.55
CA GLY A 88 -29.41 34.95 18.77
C GLY A 88 -28.86 35.36 17.40
N THR A 89 -28.60 36.65 17.12
CA THR A 89 -27.55 37.08 16.16
C THR A 89 -27.19 38.55 16.42
N GLN A 90 -25.90 38.87 16.55
CA GLN A 90 -25.45 40.26 16.69
C GLN A 90 -25.09 40.83 15.31
N LEU A 91 -25.80 41.86 14.87
CA LEU A 91 -25.57 42.54 13.58
C LEU A 91 -25.07 43.97 13.84
N THR A 92 -23.92 44.32 13.28
CA THR A 92 -23.33 45.66 13.41
C THR A 92 -23.29 46.34 12.05
N VAL A 93 -23.91 47.52 11.93
CA VAL A 93 -23.95 48.30 10.70
C VAL A 93 -23.25 49.64 10.93
N GLU A 94 -22.21 49.93 10.14
CA GLU A 94 -21.65 51.28 10.03
C GLU A 94 -22.22 51.96 8.78
N VAL A 95 -22.59 53.24 8.88
CA VAL A 95 -23.03 54.06 7.75
C VAL A 95 -22.07 55.24 7.60
N HIS A 96 -21.44 55.36 6.42
CA HIS A 96 -20.44 56.38 6.11
C HIS A 96 -20.88 57.23 4.91
N PRO A 97 -20.53 58.54 4.85
CA PRO A 97 -20.61 59.32 3.63
C PRO A 97 -19.74 58.73 2.52
N ARG A 98 -20.09 58.95 1.23
CA ARG A 98 -19.42 58.33 0.07
C ARG A 98 -17.89 58.50 0.04
N ASP A 99 -17.37 59.59 0.60
CA ASP A 99 -15.95 59.95 0.54
C ASP A 99 -15.16 59.56 1.81
N ALA A 100 -15.75 58.80 2.74
CA ALA A 100 -15.12 58.39 4.00
C ALA A 100 -14.68 56.92 3.98
N MET A 101 -13.37 56.68 4.08
CA MET A 101 -12.77 55.33 4.14
C MET A 101 -13.05 54.61 5.47
N PRO A 102 -13.71 53.42 5.48
CA PRO A 102 -13.99 52.65 6.69
C PRO A 102 -12.74 52.26 7.49
N GLN A 103 -12.81 52.34 8.82
CA GLN A 103 -11.67 52.09 9.72
C GLN A 103 -11.10 50.66 9.59
N LEU A 104 -11.93 49.67 9.25
CA LEU A 104 -11.52 48.26 9.07
C LEU A 104 -10.46 48.07 7.98
N LEU A 105 -10.43 48.89 6.92
CA LEU A 105 -9.44 48.79 5.84
C LEU A 105 -8.02 49.15 6.30
N LYS A 106 -7.86 49.99 7.33
CA LYS A 106 -6.54 50.37 7.86
C LYS A 106 -5.75 49.20 8.46
N LYS A 107 -6.40 48.07 8.80
CA LYS A 107 -5.71 46.85 9.26
C LYS A 107 -5.10 46.01 8.13
N PHE A 108 -5.45 46.27 6.86
CA PHE A 108 -4.88 45.57 5.70
C PHE A 108 -3.79 46.36 4.97
N SER A 109 -3.72 47.69 5.16
CA SER A 109 -2.71 48.55 4.51
C SER A 109 -1.43 48.68 5.34
N LEU A 110 -0.60 47.63 5.40
CA LEU A 110 0.72 47.67 6.08
C LEU A 110 1.89 47.23 5.17
N ALA A 111 2.01 47.91 4.02
CA ALA A 111 3.14 47.77 3.11
C ALA A 111 4.43 48.37 3.71
N LYS A 112 5.09 47.67 4.64
CA LYS A 112 6.40 48.11 5.19
C LYS A 112 7.33 47.00 5.67
N ARG A 113 7.82 46.16 4.74
CA ARG A 113 9.13 45.48 4.85
C ARG A 113 9.64 45.02 3.48
N LEU A 114 10.12 45.98 2.69
CA LEU A 114 10.89 45.73 1.47
C LEU A 114 12.34 46.19 1.70
N GLN A 115 13.25 45.23 1.73
CA GLN A 115 14.68 45.44 1.48
C GLN A 115 15.04 44.60 0.26
N GLY A 116 14.93 45.20 -0.92
CA GLY A 116 15.51 44.67 -2.15
C GLY A 116 16.98 45.05 -2.24
N ASP A 117 17.79 44.18 -2.84
CA ASP A 117 19.14 44.58 -3.27
C ASP A 117 19.07 45.47 -4.52
N LYS A 118 20.21 46.05 -4.92
CA LYS A 118 20.32 47.08 -5.97
C LYS A 118 19.76 46.70 -7.37
N ASN A 119 19.45 45.42 -7.59
CA ASN A 119 18.91 44.89 -8.84
C ASN A 119 17.39 44.63 -8.79
N GLY A 120 16.66 45.15 -7.80
CA GLY A 120 15.20 45.05 -7.68
C GLY A 120 14.67 43.72 -7.12
N ASN A 121 15.46 42.65 -7.14
CA ASN A 121 15.07 41.36 -6.58
C ASN A 121 14.83 41.44 -5.06
N THR A 122 13.62 41.06 -4.63
CA THR A 122 13.34 40.75 -3.22
C THR A 122 14.07 39.48 -2.81
N ARG A 123 14.80 39.52 -1.69
CA ARG A 123 15.40 38.31 -1.11
C ARG A 123 14.30 37.30 -0.75
N PRO A 124 14.46 36.00 -1.03
CA PRO A 124 13.49 34.97 -0.67
C PRO A 124 13.13 35.02 0.82
N ARG A 125 11.83 34.94 1.14
CA ARG A 125 11.36 34.97 2.53
C ARG A 125 11.46 33.59 3.18
N GLN A 126 11.98 33.53 4.41
CA GLN A 126 11.86 32.32 5.22
C GLN A 126 10.37 31.97 5.49
N PRO A 127 10.01 30.68 5.59
CA PRO A 127 8.66 30.24 5.91
C PRO A 127 8.28 30.62 7.36
N GLY A 128 7.07 31.13 7.52
CA GLY A 128 6.47 31.50 8.80
C GLY A 128 5.24 30.65 9.13
N GLY A 129 4.59 30.95 10.25
CA GLY A 129 3.48 30.14 10.77
C GLY A 129 2.24 30.02 9.87
N LYS A 130 2.11 30.85 8.82
CA LYS A 130 1.06 30.71 7.80
C LYS A 130 1.37 29.62 6.77
N ASP A 131 2.64 29.44 6.42
CA ASP A 131 3.08 28.50 5.38
C ASP A 131 2.86 27.04 5.84
N ALA A 132 3.13 26.75 7.12
CA ALA A 132 2.84 25.46 7.76
C ALA A 132 1.33 25.16 7.94
N HIS A 133 0.43 26.07 7.56
CA HIS A 133 -1.02 25.85 7.53
C HIS A 133 -1.57 25.60 6.13
N ALA A 134 -0.74 25.67 5.10
CA ALA A 134 -1.17 25.73 3.71
C ALA A 134 -1.43 24.36 3.04
N TYR A 135 -1.15 23.26 3.75
CA TYR A 135 -1.11 21.89 3.24
C TYR A 135 -1.87 20.91 4.16
N PRO A 136 -3.22 20.92 4.13
CA PRO A 136 -4.02 19.93 4.85
C PRO A 136 -3.85 18.55 4.20
N TRP A 137 -3.49 17.54 4.99
CA TRP A 137 -3.29 16.18 4.49
C TRP A 137 -4.57 15.34 4.53
N ASP A 138 -5.21 15.17 3.38
CA ASP A 138 -6.42 14.35 3.20
C ASP A 138 -6.19 13.05 2.40
N ARG A 139 -4.94 12.81 1.95
CA ARG A 139 -4.51 11.69 1.10
C ARG A 139 -5.11 11.69 -0.33
N SER A 140 -5.68 12.80 -0.81
CA SER A 140 -6.28 12.89 -2.15
C SER A 140 -5.29 13.06 -3.30
N SER A 141 -4.12 13.66 -3.03
CA SER A 141 -3.11 14.04 -4.03
C SER A 141 -1.71 13.80 -3.51
N LEU A 142 -0.79 13.32 -4.36
CA LEU A 142 0.64 13.24 -4.01
C LEU A 142 1.34 14.62 -4.05
N LYS A 143 0.65 15.65 -4.53
CA LYS A 143 1.19 16.97 -4.85
C LYS A 143 0.66 18.05 -3.91
N SER A 144 1.51 19.04 -3.63
CA SER A 144 1.22 20.22 -2.80
C SER A 144 0.28 21.24 -3.46
N MET A 145 0.06 21.12 -4.77
CA MET A 145 -0.96 21.84 -5.54
C MET A 145 -1.57 20.91 -6.60
N SER A 146 -2.71 21.29 -7.17
CA SER A 146 -3.29 20.59 -8.32
C SER A 146 -2.37 20.75 -9.54
N LEU A 147 -2.01 19.63 -10.16
CA LEU A 147 -1.25 19.59 -11.41
C LEU A 147 -1.97 18.67 -12.39
N ASP A 148 -2.04 19.09 -13.65
CA ASP A 148 -2.44 18.24 -14.78
C ASP A 148 -1.21 18.02 -15.67
N LEU A 149 -0.65 16.81 -15.61
CA LEU A 149 0.60 16.51 -16.31
C LEU A 149 0.43 16.49 -17.84
N GLN A 150 -0.78 16.31 -18.36
CA GLN A 150 -1.04 16.34 -19.81
C GLN A 150 -0.83 17.75 -20.40
N GLN A 151 -1.00 18.80 -19.59
CA GLN A 151 -0.75 20.18 -20.00
C GLN A 151 0.74 20.48 -20.15
N PHE A 152 1.61 19.76 -19.42
CA PHE A 152 3.06 19.94 -19.49
C PHE A 152 3.76 19.11 -20.57
N GLU A 153 3.13 18.10 -21.18
CA GLU A 153 3.78 17.19 -22.15
C GLU A 153 4.62 17.89 -23.22
N LYS A 154 4.10 18.97 -23.82
CA LYS A 154 4.84 19.75 -24.84
C LYS A 154 6.05 20.49 -24.25
N LEU A 155 5.88 21.08 -23.08
CA LEU A 155 6.91 21.84 -22.39
C LEU A 155 8.01 20.91 -21.86
N ASP A 156 7.64 19.73 -21.38
CA ASP A 156 8.57 18.69 -20.93
C ASP A 156 9.39 18.14 -22.11
N ILE A 157 8.76 17.91 -23.27
CA ILE A 157 9.44 17.52 -24.52
C ILE A 157 10.37 18.64 -25.00
N TYR A 158 9.96 19.91 -24.96
CA TYR A 158 10.81 21.04 -25.33
C TYR A 158 12.02 21.15 -24.39
N ALA A 159 11.78 21.21 -23.08
CA ALA A 159 12.81 21.38 -22.06
C ALA A 159 13.82 20.22 -22.01
N SER A 160 13.38 18.98 -22.28
CA SER A 160 14.29 17.83 -22.41
C SER A 160 15.15 17.84 -23.69
N GLN A 161 14.93 18.79 -24.62
CA GLN A 161 15.69 18.95 -25.86
C GLN A 161 16.53 20.25 -25.94
N VAL A 162 16.36 21.19 -25.01
CA VAL A 162 17.15 22.44 -25.00
C VAL A 162 18.62 22.13 -24.70
N THR A 163 19.51 22.52 -25.62
CA THR A 163 20.96 22.33 -25.49
C THR A 163 21.64 23.57 -24.91
N ALA A 164 22.47 23.39 -23.88
CA ALA A 164 23.23 24.47 -23.25
C ALA A 164 24.40 24.92 -24.14
N LYS A 165 24.25 26.05 -24.85
CA LYS A 165 25.21 26.51 -25.88
C LYS A 165 26.29 27.46 -25.34
N SER A 166 25.91 28.44 -24.51
CA SER A 166 26.74 29.64 -24.30
C SER A 166 26.72 30.22 -22.88
N GLY A 167 25.78 29.83 -22.02
CA GLY A 167 25.76 30.27 -20.61
C GLY A 167 24.52 29.80 -19.85
N LEU A 168 24.51 29.98 -18.52
CA LEU A 168 23.37 29.61 -17.68
C LEU A 168 22.18 30.56 -17.90
N ASP A 169 22.44 31.86 -17.99
CA ASP A 169 21.40 32.87 -18.18
C ASP A 169 20.79 32.77 -19.61
N GLU A 170 21.57 32.35 -20.61
CA GLU A 170 21.08 32.00 -21.95
C GLU A 170 20.29 30.67 -21.98
N LEU A 171 20.78 29.62 -21.31
CA LEU A 171 20.04 28.35 -21.16
C LEU A 171 18.67 28.57 -20.52
N VAL A 172 18.60 29.40 -19.48
CA VAL A 172 17.33 29.79 -18.87
C VAL A 172 16.50 30.60 -19.88
N SER A 173 17.08 31.55 -20.62
CA SER A 173 16.34 32.29 -21.64
C SER A 173 15.78 31.42 -22.77
N ASP A 174 16.45 30.32 -23.14
CA ASP A 174 15.94 29.31 -24.08
C ASP A 174 14.76 28.54 -23.43
N LEU A 175 14.96 27.96 -22.23
CA LEU A 175 13.92 27.22 -21.50
C LEU A 175 12.64 28.03 -21.20
N LEU A 176 12.74 29.35 -21.17
CA LEU A 176 11.62 30.26 -20.90
C LEU A 176 10.79 30.63 -22.13
N GLN A 177 11.18 30.25 -23.35
CA GLN A 177 10.45 30.59 -24.59
C GLN A 177 9.02 30.04 -24.58
N GLU A 178 8.87 28.77 -24.19
CA GLU A 178 7.58 28.06 -24.11
C GLU A 178 6.95 28.08 -22.69
N ALA A 179 7.54 28.82 -21.72
CA ALA A 179 7.16 28.75 -20.31
C ALA A 179 6.59 30.09 -19.79
N HIS A 180 5.26 30.24 -19.80
CA HIS A 180 4.60 31.54 -19.66
C HIS A 180 4.28 31.90 -18.20
N THR A 181 3.92 30.91 -17.37
CA THR A 181 3.59 31.03 -15.93
C THR A 181 4.74 30.57 -15.04
N ASP A 182 4.85 31.08 -13.81
CA ASP A 182 5.94 30.71 -12.90
C ASP A 182 6.01 29.19 -12.61
N LEU A 183 4.88 28.48 -12.68
CA LEU A 183 4.79 27.03 -12.58
C LEU A 183 5.43 26.33 -13.79
N GLU A 184 5.11 26.76 -15.01
CA GLU A 184 5.75 26.27 -16.24
C GLU A 184 7.26 26.56 -16.24
N ARG A 185 7.69 27.74 -15.77
CA ARG A 185 9.12 28.07 -15.67
C ARG A 185 9.86 27.13 -14.72
N VAL A 186 9.27 26.86 -13.55
CA VAL A 186 9.76 25.88 -12.59
C VAL A 186 9.78 24.46 -13.18
N ARG A 187 8.74 24.08 -13.94
CA ARG A 187 8.66 22.78 -14.63
C ARG A 187 9.77 22.62 -15.67
N ALA A 188 9.92 23.57 -16.59
CA ALA A 188 10.94 23.53 -17.64
C ALA A 188 12.37 23.45 -17.08
N ILE A 189 12.67 24.24 -16.05
CA ILE A 189 13.98 24.22 -15.37
C ILE A 189 14.23 22.86 -14.68
N TRP A 190 13.25 22.33 -13.96
CA TRP A 190 13.36 21.03 -13.29
C TRP A 190 13.53 19.88 -14.30
N ILE A 191 12.69 19.84 -15.35
CA ILE A 191 12.78 18.85 -16.43
C ILE A 191 14.15 18.88 -17.10
N TRP A 192 14.66 20.07 -17.44
CA TRP A 192 15.96 20.20 -18.08
C TRP A 192 17.06 19.58 -17.21
N ILE A 193 17.12 19.93 -15.93
CA ILE A 193 18.09 19.38 -14.97
C ILE A 193 17.96 17.85 -14.90
N CYS A 194 16.73 17.33 -14.78
CA CYS A 194 16.48 15.89 -14.62
C CYS A 194 16.80 15.03 -15.84
N HIS A 195 17.00 15.63 -17.03
CA HIS A 195 17.41 14.92 -18.25
C HIS A 195 18.87 15.20 -18.66
N HIS A 196 19.50 16.25 -18.13
CA HIS A 196 20.82 16.71 -18.59
C HIS A 196 21.93 16.69 -17.53
N ILE A 197 21.62 16.48 -16.25
CA ILE A 197 22.61 16.44 -15.17
C ILE A 197 22.61 15.05 -14.52
N GLU A 198 23.77 14.40 -14.48
CA GLU A 198 24.02 13.14 -13.78
C GLU A 198 24.46 13.36 -12.31
N TYR A 199 24.16 12.38 -11.45
CA TYR A 199 24.65 12.40 -10.07
C TYR A 199 26.11 11.96 -9.98
N ASP A 200 26.98 12.86 -9.51
CA ASP A 200 28.39 12.59 -9.28
C ASP A 200 28.61 11.95 -7.90
N ILE A 201 28.72 10.62 -7.93
CA ILE A 201 28.90 9.78 -6.74
C ILE A 201 30.29 9.96 -6.13
N VAL A 202 31.30 10.40 -6.90
CA VAL A 202 32.66 10.65 -6.40
C VAL A 202 32.69 11.98 -5.66
N ALA A 203 32.16 13.05 -6.27
CA ALA A 203 32.00 14.35 -5.61
C ALA A 203 31.01 14.35 -4.43
N ALA A 204 30.17 13.30 -4.31
CA ALA A 204 29.34 13.05 -3.12
C ALA A 204 30.07 12.26 -2.01
N GLN A 205 31.23 11.67 -2.28
CA GLN A 205 32.07 10.95 -1.31
C GLN A 205 33.29 11.78 -0.85
N GLU A 206 33.66 12.82 -1.61
CA GLU A 206 34.65 13.82 -1.20
C GLU A 206 34.13 14.63 0.00
N LYS A 207 34.95 14.72 1.06
CA LYS A 207 34.60 15.49 2.27
C LYS A 207 34.77 17.00 2.13
N ASP A 208 35.50 17.45 1.11
CA ASP A 208 35.74 18.85 0.85
C ASP A 208 34.66 19.33 -0.12
N ARG A 209 33.61 20.00 0.39
CA ARG A 209 32.43 20.40 -0.41
C ARG A 209 32.87 21.38 -1.49
N GLN A 210 33.07 20.87 -2.72
CA GLN A 210 33.60 21.67 -3.83
C GLN A 210 32.78 22.95 -4.05
N VAL A 211 33.46 24.08 -4.22
CA VAL A 211 32.82 25.39 -4.38
C VAL A 211 31.87 25.38 -5.57
N PHE A 212 30.58 25.57 -5.29
CA PHE A 212 29.50 25.58 -6.28
C PHE A 212 29.79 26.53 -7.46
N LYS A 213 29.93 25.96 -8.65
CA LYS A 213 30.21 26.67 -9.91
C LYS A 213 29.24 26.18 -11.00
N PRO A 214 28.15 26.91 -11.30
CA PRO A 214 27.20 26.51 -12.34
C PRO A 214 27.85 26.27 -13.70
N THR A 215 28.89 27.03 -14.05
CA THR A 215 29.65 26.89 -15.30
C THR A 215 30.36 25.54 -15.42
N GLU A 216 30.83 24.98 -14.31
CA GLU A 216 31.42 23.64 -14.32
C GLU A 216 30.33 22.57 -14.44
N ILE A 217 29.21 22.71 -13.72
CA ILE A 217 28.09 21.75 -13.77
C ILE A 217 27.50 21.68 -15.20
N LEU A 218 27.33 22.81 -15.88
CA LEU A 218 26.91 22.85 -17.29
C LEU A 218 27.94 22.20 -18.24
N ARG A 219 29.24 22.30 -17.92
CA ARG A 219 30.34 21.77 -18.75
C ARG A 219 30.60 20.27 -18.52
N THR A 220 30.39 19.77 -17.30
CA THR A 220 30.58 18.36 -16.93
C THR A 220 29.30 17.53 -17.03
N GLN A 221 28.14 18.19 -17.00
CA GLN A 221 26.81 17.57 -16.85
C GLN A 221 26.73 16.64 -15.62
N LYS A 222 27.50 16.93 -14.57
CA LYS A 222 27.66 16.07 -13.37
C LYS A 222 27.75 16.90 -12.10
N THR A 223 27.00 16.53 -11.06
CA THR A 223 27.08 17.18 -9.74
C THR A 223 26.46 16.37 -8.58
N ASN A 224 26.69 16.79 -7.33
CA ASN A 224 26.08 16.19 -6.13
C ASN A 224 24.83 16.98 -5.68
N CYS A 225 24.16 16.55 -4.60
CA CYS A 225 22.91 17.15 -4.12
C CYS A 225 22.98 18.68 -3.88
N ASP A 226 24.02 19.17 -3.18
CA ASP A 226 24.28 20.61 -3.01
C ASP A 226 24.34 21.35 -4.37
N GLY A 227 24.96 20.73 -5.38
CA GLY A 227 25.07 21.27 -6.74
C GLY A 227 23.77 21.24 -7.55
N TYR A 228 22.95 20.19 -7.43
CA TYR A 228 21.60 20.13 -8.03
C TYR A 228 20.72 21.25 -7.46
N ALA A 229 20.69 21.35 -6.13
CA ALA A 229 19.84 22.31 -5.44
C ALA A 229 20.28 23.77 -5.71
N GLY A 230 21.59 24.03 -5.70
CA GLY A 230 22.15 25.34 -6.05
C GLY A 230 21.94 25.73 -7.52
N LEU A 231 22.04 24.77 -8.45
CA LEU A 231 21.80 25.01 -9.89
C LEU A 231 20.33 25.40 -10.12
N PHE A 232 19.41 24.61 -9.57
CA PHE A 232 17.97 24.85 -9.66
C PHE A 232 17.58 26.19 -9.02
N GLU A 233 18.11 26.53 -7.83
CA GLU A 233 17.88 27.84 -7.19
C GLU A 233 18.40 29.00 -8.07
N ARG A 234 19.60 28.85 -8.65
CA ARG A 234 20.17 29.89 -9.54
C ARG A 234 19.33 30.06 -10.81
N MET A 235 18.87 28.97 -11.43
CA MET A 235 18.03 29.03 -12.63
C MET A 235 16.65 29.66 -12.33
N CYS A 236 15.99 29.25 -11.24
CA CYS A 236 14.73 29.86 -10.80
C CYS A 236 14.86 31.38 -10.57
N ARG A 237 15.96 31.81 -9.94
CA ARG A 237 16.27 33.23 -9.72
C ARG A 237 16.49 34.02 -11.01
N ILE A 238 17.04 33.41 -12.07
CA ILE A 238 17.15 34.04 -13.39
C ILE A 238 15.76 34.17 -14.02
N ALA A 239 14.91 33.15 -13.87
CA ALA A 239 13.50 33.15 -14.30
C ALA A 239 12.55 34.02 -13.45
N GLY A 240 13.08 34.78 -12.47
CA GLY A 240 12.31 35.66 -11.57
C GLY A 240 11.56 34.94 -10.44
N VAL A 241 11.62 33.61 -10.37
CA VAL A 241 10.90 32.81 -9.36
C VAL A 241 11.71 32.74 -8.06
N GLN A 242 11.04 32.97 -6.93
CA GLN A 242 11.67 32.77 -5.61
C GLN A 242 11.89 31.28 -5.36
N CYS A 243 13.14 30.88 -5.17
CA CYS A 243 13.56 29.55 -4.79
C CYS A 243 14.54 29.65 -3.61
N MET A 244 14.63 28.61 -2.79
CA MET A 244 15.61 28.45 -1.73
C MET A 244 16.13 27.02 -1.69
N THR A 245 17.44 26.86 -1.55
CA THR A 245 18.09 25.61 -1.13
C THR A 245 17.74 25.30 0.34
N VAL A 246 17.45 24.03 0.62
CA VAL A 246 17.10 23.50 1.94
C VAL A 246 18.00 22.30 2.25
N PRO A 247 18.93 22.39 3.21
CA PRO A 247 19.76 21.26 3.63
C PRO A 247 19.05 20.40 4.69
N GLY A 248 19.43 19.13 4.80
CA GLY A 248 18.89 18.26 5.83
C GLY A 248 19.43 16.83 5.83
N TYR A 249 18.77 15.97 6.60
CA TYR A 249 19.01 14.52 6.62
C TYR A 249 18.04 13.82 5.67
N SER A 250 18.47 12.70 5.11
CA SER A 250 17.67 11.93 4.16
C SER A 250 17.68 10.42 4.46
N LYS A 251 16.59 9.72 4.11
CA LYS A 251 16.58 8.24 4.07
C LYS A 251 17.12 7.70 2.73
N GLY A 252 18.08 8.41 2.14
CA GLY A 252 18.56 8.20 0.79
C GLY A 252 19.67 7.15 0.66
N PHE A 253 20.64 7.46 -0.20
CA PHE A 253 21.80 6.61 -0.47
C PHE A 253 22.58 6.31 0.82
N GLY A 254 22.77 5.03 1.12
CA GLY A 254 23.50 4.57 2.32
C GLY A 254 22.68 4.47 3.62
N TYR A 255 21.45 5.02 3.67
CA TYR A 255 20.58 4.88 4.85
C TYR A 255 20.26 3.42 5.15
N ARG A 256 20.30 3.05 6.44
CA ARG A 256 19.90 1.72 6.93
C ARG A 256 18.64 1.83 7.77
N THR A 257 17.68 0.96 7.49
CA THR A 257 16.39 0.83 8.20
C THR A 257 16.55 0.84 9.72
N GLY A 258 16.13 1.93 10.39
CA GLY A 258 16.26 2.14 11.83
C GLY A 258 17.55 2.82 12.32
N GLN A 259 18.31 3.45 11.42
CA GLN A 259 19.43 4.33 11.72
C GLN A 259 18.96 5.70 12.25
N SER A 260 19.68 6.23 13.25
CA SER A 260 19.55 7.61 13.73
C SER A 260 20.52 8.57 13.02
N PHE A 261 20.21 9.86 13.01
CA PHE A 261 20.95 10.90 12.30
C PHE A 261 21.68 11.86 13.26
N SER A 262 22.90 12.23 12.91
CA SER A 262 23.74 13.15 13.70
C SER A 262 24.95 13.60 12.91
N GLY A 263 25.38 14.85 13.09
CA GLY A 263 26.56 15.42 12.45
C GLY A 263 26.19 16.40 11.35
N GLU A 264 26.84 16.28 10.20
CA GLU A 264 26.51 17.07 9.02
C GLU A 264 25.27 16.54 8.29
N PHE A 265 24.60 17.46 7.57
CA PHE A 265 23.51 17.16 6.67
C PHE A 265 24.01 16.42 5.43
N ASP A 266 23.32 15.32 5.08
CA ASP A 266 23.67 14.38 4.02
C ASP A 266 22.96 14.65 2.68
N HIS A 267 21.95 15.53 2.66
CA HIS A 267 21.20 15.88 1.44
C HIS A 267 20.81 17.35 1.40
N ALA A 268 20.53 17.84 0.19
CA ALA A 268 20.05 19.19 -0.09
C ALA A 268 19.03 19.15 -1.25
N TRP A 269 17.94 19.90 -1.08
CA TRP A 269 16.84 20.01 -2.05
C TRP A 269 16.35 21.47 -2.10
N ASN A 270 15.19 21.73 -2.70
CA ASN A 270 14.66 23.08 -2.85
C ASN A 270 13.24 23.27 -2.31
N ALA A 271 12.93 24.52 -1.96
CA ALA A 271 11.59 25.04 -1.86
C ALA A 271 11.39 26.17 -2.89
N VAL A 272 10.28 26.15 -3.64
CA VAL A 272 9.89 27.18 -4.62
C VAL A 272 8.65 27.93 -4.15
N TYR A 273 8.53 29.21 -4.49
CA TYR A 273 7.36 30.02 -4.17
C TYR A 273 6.44 30.12 -5.38
N LEU A 274 5.28 29.46 -5.30
CA LEU A 274 4.25 29.43 -6.34
C LEU A 274 2.89 29.74 -5.70
N GLU A 275 2.02 30.46 -6.41
CA GLU A 275 0.64 30.78 -5.97
C GLU A 275 0.53 31.33 -4.53
N GLY A 276 1.56 32.06 -4.05
CA GLY A 276 1.60 32.63 -2.71
C GLY A 276 1.99 31.66 -1.58
N ARG A 277 2.49 30.46 -1.90
CA ARG A 277 2.90 29.41 -0.94
C ARG A 277 4.26 28.80 -1.30
N TRP A 278 4.88 28.08 -0.35
CA TRP A 278 6.16 27.37 -0.55
C TRP A 278 5.93 25.90 -0.87
N HIS A 279 6.50 25.38 -1.94
CA HIS A 279 6.33 24.00 -2.43
C HIS A 279 7.69 23.29 -2.50
N LEU A 280 7.75 21.99 -2.17
CA LEU A 280 9.01 21.24 -2.06
C LEU A 280 9.36 20.52 -3.37
N VAL A 281 10.63 20.61 -3.80
CA VAL A 281 11.15 20.00 -5.01
C VAL A 281 12.51 19.37 -4.71
N ASP A 282 12.75 18.13 -5.14
CA ASP A 282 14.11 17.60 -5.30
C ASP A 282 14.41 17.28 -6.77
N SER A 283 15.39 18.01 -7.32
CA SER A 283 15.94 17.75 -8.66
C SER A 283 16.86 16.52 -8.66
N THR A 284 17.50 16.22 -7.54
CA THR A 284 18.47 15.11 -7.39
C THR A 284 17.76 13.78 -7.57
N TRP A 285 16.81 13.44 -6.68
CA TRP A 285 16.08 12.17 -6.74
C TRP A 285 14.99 12.17 -7.82
N GLY A 286 14.64 13.34 -8.38
CA GLY A 286 13.84 13.47 -9.60
C GLY A 286 14.58 13.05 -10.88
N SER A 287 15.92 13.11 -10.90
CA SER A 287 16.75 12.80 -12.08
C SER A 287 16.96 11.30 -12.30
N GLY A 288 17.10 10.52 -11.23
CA GLY A 288 17.42 9.11 -11.36
C GLY A 288 17.83 8.40 -10.07
N LEU A 289 18.39 7.21 -10.26
CA LEU A 289 18.76 6.29 -9.18
C LEU A 289 20.28 6.03 -9.19
N VAL A 290 20.85 5.93 -7.99
CA VAL A 290 22.20 5.37 -7.79
C VAL A 290 22.08 3.91 -7.34
N ASP A 291 22.69 2.99 -8.08
CA ASP A 291 22.89 1.62 -7.60
C ASP A 291 23.98 1.58 -6.52
N THR A 292 23.60 1.19 -5.30
CA THR A 292 24.48 1.02 -4.14
C THR A 292 25.53 -0.08 -4.32
N THR A 293 25.38 -0.95 -5.31
CA THR A 293 26.26 -2.11 -5.56
C THR A 293 27.38 -1.75 -6.52
N THR A 294 27.05 -1.14 -7.65
CA THR A 294 28.02 -0.71 -8.68
C THR A 294 28.53 0.72 -8.48
N SER A 295 27.96 1.50 -7.56
CA SER A 295 28.21 2.95 -7.43
C SER A 295 28.05 3.69 -8.76
N LYS A 296 26.96 3.39 -9.48
CA LYS A 296 26.64 3.99 -10.78
C LYS A 296 25.28 4.71 -10.74
N PHE A 297 25.25 5.94 -11.25
CA PHE A 297 24.02 6.66 -11.53
C PHE A 297 23.36 6.18 -12.83
N THR A 298 22.04 6.12 -12.85
CA THR A 298 21.23 5.89 -14.05
C THR A 298 20.08 6.88 -14.06
N PHE A 299 19.93 7.62 -15.16
CA PHE A 299 18.75 8.46 -15.39
C PHE A 299 17.49 7.61 -15.32
N LEU A 300 16.60 7.99 -14.40
CA LEU A 300 15.32 7.32 -14.13
C LEU A 300 14.39 8.38 -13.58
N TYR A 301 13.88 9.20 -14.50
CA TYR A 301 13.00 10.32 -14.22
C TYR A 301 11.87 9.94 -13.25
N ASN A 302 11.73 10.69 -12.15
CA ASN A 302 10.79 10.40 -11.08
C ASN A 302 9.94 11.62 -10.73
N GLU A 303 8.78 11.71 -11.40
CA GLU A 303 7.75 12.74 -11.20
C GLU A 303 7.42 12.97 -9.71
N PHE A 304 7.49 11.96 -8.84
CA PHE A 304 7.12 12.07 -7.42
C PHE A 304 7.66 13.34 -6.76
N TYR A 305 8.96 13.61 -6.91
CA TYR A 305 9.69 14.67 -6.21
C TYR A 305 9.43 16.11 -6.72
N PHE A 306 8.64 16.29 -7.78
CA PHE A 306 8.23 17.63 -8.26
C PHE A 306 7.01 18.14 -7.47
N LEU A 307 7.16 19.20 -6.68
CA LEU A 307 6.06 19.83 -5.93
C LEU A 307 5.32 18.85 -4.99
N THR A 308 6.05 17.88 -4.42
CA THR A 308 5.54 16.83 -3.52
C THR A 308 4.72 17.40 -2.35
N HIS A 309 3.66 16.71 -1.92
CA HIS A 309 2.93 17.12 -0.72
C HIS A 309 3.84 16.98 0.53
N PRO A 310 3.94 17.99 1.42
CA PRO A 310 4.91 17.95 2.53
C PRO A 310 4.72 16.79 3.50
N ALA A 311 3.49 16.31 3.67
CA ALA A 311 3.18 15.14 4.50
C ALA A 311 3.75 13.80 3.95
N LEU A 312 4.18 13.77 2.69
CA LEU A 312 4.91 12.65 2.09
C LEU A 312 6.42 12.91 2.11
N PHE A 313 6.83 14.10 1.67
CA PHE A 313 8.23 14.51 1.57
C PHE A 313 8.97 14.49 2.93
N ILE A 314 8.25 14.66 4.05
CA ILE A 314 8.81 14.54 5.40
C ILE A 314 9.20 13.11 5.82
N GLU A 315 8.80 12.08 5.06
CA GLU A 315 9.08 10.69 5.42
C GLU A 315 10.50 10.26 5.03
N ASP A 316 11.07 10.89 4.01
CA ASP A 316 12.41 10.64 3.48
C ASP A 316 13.34 11.87 3.49
N HIS A 317 12.83 13.10 3.63
CA HIS A 317 13.61 14.34 3.81
C HIS A 317 13.31 15.06 5.14
N PHE A 318 14.31 15.31 5.97
CA PHE A 318 14.19 16.04 7.24
C PHE A 318 15.07 17.31 7.26
N PRO A 319 14.51 18.52 7.13
CA PRO A 319 15.28 19.76 7.01
C PRO A 319 15.98 20.19 8.31
N ASP A 320 17.07 20.93 8.17
CA ASP A 320 17.79 21.62 9.25
C ASP A 320 16.87 22.50 10.11
N ASN A 321 16.01 23.26 9.43
CA ASN A 321 15.05 24.19 9.98
C ASN A 321 13.65 23.60 9.81
N LYS A 322 13.06 23.19 10.93
CA LYS A 322 11.70 22.62 11.03
C LYS A 322 10.60 23.41 10.30
N ASN A 323 10.77 24.71 10.02
CA ASN A 323 9.77 25.48 9.28
C ASN A 323 9.68 25.03 7.80
N TRP A 324 10.77 24.52 7.21
CA TRP A 324 10.78 23.95 5.85
C TRP A 324 10.07 22.59 5.74
N GLN A 325 9.66 21.97 6.86
CA GLN A 325 8.77 20.82 6.81
C GLN A 325 7.37 21.21 6.32
N LEU A 326 6.98 22.49 6.41
CA LEU A 326 5.68 23.03 6.01
C LEU A 326 4.46 22.30 6.63
N LEU A 327 4.67 21.63 7.76
CA LEU A 327 3.69 20.80 8.47
C LEU A 327 3.28 21.38 9.82
N LYS A 328 2.07 21.04 10.26
CA LYS A 328 1.58 21.37 11.60
C LYS A 328 0.83 20.19 12.25
N PRO A 329 1.31 19.67 13.41
CA PRO A 329 2.58 20.00 14.05
C PRO A 329 3.78 19.56 13.19
N PRO A 330 4.95 20.24 13.30
CA PRO A 330 6.17 19.75 12.70
C PRO A 330 6.62 18.44 13.37
N GLN A 331 7.22 17.56 12.58
CA GLN A 331 7.77 16.28 13.02
C GLN A 331 9.11 16.49 13.74
N SER A 332 9.35 15.77 14.84
CA SER A 332 10.66 15.72 15.48
C SER A 332 11.61 14.73 14.80
N LEU A 333 12.93 14.95 14.91
CA LEU A 333 13.93 14.03 14.33
C LEU A 333 13.75 12.60 14.83
N ARG A 334 13.45 12.42 16.13
CA ARG A 334 13.19 11.11 16.71
C ARG A 334 11.96 10.41 16.10
N GLN A 335 10.93 11.16 15.68
CA GLN A 335 9.81 10.56 14.93
C GLN A 335 10.26 10.17 13.53
N PHE A 336 10.95 11.05 12.80
CA PHE A 336 11.50 10.74 11.47
C PHE A 336 12.34 9.45 11.45
N GLU A 337 13.19 9.25 12.46
CA GLU A 337 14.01 8.04 12.64
C GLU A 337 13.21 6.75 12.93
N ASN A 338 12.06 6.86 13.61
CA ASN A 338 11.26 5.71 14.05
C ASN A 338 10.07 5.39 13.11
N ASN A 339 9.64 6.35 12.29
CA ASN A 339 8.64 6.15 11.26
C ASN A 339 9.14 5.18 10.17
N MET A 340 8.20 4.55 9.47
CA MET A 340 8.46 3.84 8.22
C MET A 340 9.28 4.69 7.22
N TYR A 341 9.96 3.99 6.32
CA TYR A 341 10.47 4.59 5.09
C TYR A 341 9.61 4.10 3.92
N HIS A 342 8.62 4.89 3.54
CA HIS A 342 7.97 4.74 2.24
C HIS A 342 8.85 5.42 1.19
N LYS A 343 9.28 4.67 0.18
CA LYS A 343 10.01 5.24 -0.98
C LYS A 343 9.01 5.95 -1.90
N SER A 344 9.47 6.81 -2.80
CA SER A 344 8.65 7.29 -3.93
C SER A 344 7.93 6.15 -4.67
N GLU A 345 8.57 4.99 -4.85
CA GLU A 345 7.93 3.80 -5.43
C GLU A 345 6.74 3.24 -4.64
N PHE A 346 6.61 3.48 -3.34
CA PHE A 346 5.38 3.16 -2.60
C PHE A 346 4.20 3.96 -3.17
N TYR A 347 4.40 5.26 -3.37
CA TYR A 347 3.38 6.18 -3.88
C TYR A 347 3.16 6.04 -5.39
N ASN A 348 4.23 5.88 -6.19
CA ASN A 348 4.14 5.65 -7.65
C ASN A 348 3.38 4.34 -7.99
N LYS A 349 3.43 3.34 -7.10
CA LYS A 349 2.65 2.09 -7.24
C LYS A 349 1.23 2.20 -6.68
N GLY A 350 0.80 3.36 -6.18
CA GLY A 350 -0.56 3.62 -5.71
C GLY A 350 -0.85 3.15 -4.28
N MET A 351 0.17 2.99 -3.43
CA MET A 351 -0.02 2.63 -2.02
C MET A 351 -0.37 3.86 -1.19
N LEU A 352 -1.22 3.67 -0.17
CA LEU A 352 -1.82 4.76 0.62
C LEU A 352 -1.47 4.70 2.11
N SER A 353 -1.23 3.50 2.65
CA SER A 353 -0.83 3.28 4.05
C SER A 353 -0.22 1.90 4.22
N ALA A 354 0.54 1.71 5.31
CA ALA A 354 1.06 0.42 5.71
C ALA A 354 1.03 0.26 7.24
N HIS A 355 0.70 -0.95 7.69
CA HIS A 355 0.73 -1.31 9.11
C HIS A 355 1.53 -2.61 9.29
N PRO A 356 2.45 -2.68 10.28
CA PRO A 356 2.81 -1.63 11.24
C PRO A 356 3.52 -0.43 10.58
N GLU A 357 3.31 0.76 11.16
CA GLU A 357 3.90 2.04 10.71
C GLU A 357 5.38 2.20 11.12
N THR A 358 5.94 1.22 11.83
CA THR A 358 7.32 1.19 12.31
C THR A 358 8.14 0.13 11.57
N PRO A 359 9.39 0.41 11.17
CA PRO A 359 10.20 -0.51 10.36
C PRO A 359 10.63 -1.79 11.09
N MET A 360 10.53 -1.84 12.43
CA MET A 360 10.82 -3.04 13.21
C MET A 360 9.52 -3.69 13.71
N ILE A 361 9.30 -4.96 13.35
CA ILE A 361 8.18 -5.77 13.86
C ILE A 361 8.74 -6.83 14.82
N ARG A 362 8.16 -6.96 16.01
CA ARG A 362 8.40 -8.11 16.90
C ARG A 362 7.33 -9.17 16.62
N THR A 363 7.72 -10.43 16.44
CA THR A 363 6.74 -11.50 16.20
C THR A 363 5.90 -11.77 17.46
N VAL A 364 4.61 -12.07 17.25
CA VAL A 364 3.69 -12.55 18.28
C VAL A 364 3.42 -14.02 17.97
N ASN A 365 3.74 -14.92 18.89
CA ASN A 365 3.66 -16.38 18.70
C ASN A 365 4.32 -16.85 17.39
N GLY A 366 5.49 -16.30 17.07
CA GLY A 366 6.24 -16.63 15.84
C GLY A 366 5.67 -16.05 14.54
N LYS A 367 4.56 -15.30 14.61
CA LYS A 367 3.94 -14.62 13.46
C LYS A 367 4.26 -13.13 13.43
N ALA A 368 4.53 -12.60 12.25
CA ALA A 368 4.36 -11.19 11.91
C ALA A 368 3.15 -11.04 10.97
N THR A 369 2.52 -9.86 10.96
CA THR A 369 1.44 -9.55 10.03
C THR A 369 1.62 -8.12 9.54
N VAL A 370 1.54 -7.95 8.23
CA VAL A 370 1.60 -6.66 7.54
C VAL A 370 0.33 -6.50 6.71
N THR A 371 -0.20 -5.28 6.66
CA THR A 371 -1.25 -4.88 5.71
C THR A 371 -0.81 -3.62 4.99
N ILE A 372 -1.07 -3.55 3.69
CA ILE A 372 -0.87 -2.35 2.87
C ILE A 372 -2.22 -2.00 2.25
N GLU A 373 -2.58 -0.71 2.25
CA GLU A 373 -3.73 -0.17 1.52
C GLU A 373 -3.27 0.42 0.17
N SER A 374 -4.08 0.25 -0.88
CA SER A 374 -3.83 0.80 -2.21
C SER A 374 -5.08 1.42 -2.83
N CYS A 375 -4.89 2.44 -3.67
CA CYS A 375 -5.99 3.13 -4.35
C CYS A 375 -6.69 2.27 -5.41
N ALA A 376 -6.00 1.25 -5.93
CA ALA A 376 -6.49 0.31 -6.95
C ALA A 376 -6.09 -1.14 -6.61
N PRO A 377 -6.81 -2.16 -7.13
CA PRO A 377 -6.42 -3.56 -7.00
C PRO A 377 -5.02 -3.79 -7.57
N THR A 378 -4.11 -4.27 -6.74
CA THR A 378 -2.67 -4.34 -7.04
C THR A 378 -2.11 -5.73 -6.75
N LEU A 379 -1.28 -6.27 -7.65
CA LEU A 379 -0.50 -7.49 -7.39
C LEU A 379 0.72 -7.17 -6.52
N PHE A 380 0.98 -8.05 -5.55
CA PHE A 380 2.07 -7.95 -4.58
C PHE A 380 2.95 -9.20 -4.60
N MET A 381 4.18 -9.03 -4.14
CA MET A 381 5.16 -10.10 -3.92
C MET A 381 5.94 -9.77 -2.64
N PHE A 382 6.49 -10.78 -1.95
CA PHE A 382 7.33 -10.56 -0.77
C PHE A 382 8.55 -11.47 -0.78
N MET A 383 9.62 -11.03 -0.11
CA MET A 383 10.84 -11.80 0.09
C MET A 383 11.23 -11.75 1.58
N LEU A 384 11.21 -12.90 2.25
CA LEU A 384 11.77 -13.09 3.59
C LEU A 384 13.19 -13.65 3.44
N ASN A 385 14.19 -12.90 3.91
CA ASN A 385 15.62 -13.25 3.78
C ASN A 385 16.04 -13.62 2.33
N GLY A 386 15.40 -13.02 1.32
CA GLY A 386 15.67 -13.30 -0.10
C GLY A 386 14.90 -14.49 -0.70
N LYS A 387 13.89 -15.04 -0.01
CA LYS A 387 13.02 -16.13 -0.48
C LYS A 387 11.54 -15.77 -0.36
N GLN A 388 10.70 -16.22 -1.30
CA GLN A 388 9.24 -16.10 -1.23
C GLN A 388 8.61 -17.28 -0.47
N GLU A 389 9.17 -17.57 0.71
CA GLU A 389 8.82 -18.72 1.56
C GLU A 389 8.26 -18.27 2.92
N HIS A 390 7.59 -19.19 3.61
CA HIS A 390 7.08 -19.01 4.98
C HIS A 390 6.12 -17.82 5.19
N GLY A 391 5.27 -17.53 4.22
CA GLY A 391 4.23 -16.50 4.34
C GLY A 391 2.93 -16.82 3.60
N LEU A 392 1.89 -16.07 3.94
CA LEU A 392 0.54 -16.14 3.38
C LEU A 392 0.14 -14.75 2.90
N LEU A 393 0.23 -14.51 1.60
CA LEU A 393 -0.17 -13.26 0.94
C LEU A 393 -1.59 -13.39 0.39
N SER A 394 -2.55 -12.69 0.99
CA SER A 394 -3.94 -12.61 0.51
C SER A 394 -4.22 -11.22 -0.06
N LEU A 395 -4.60 -11.16 -1.34
CA LEU A 395 -4.91 -9.92 -2.05
C LEU A 395 -6.30 -9.40 -1.65
N ARG A 396 -6.44 -8.08 -1.59
CA ARG A 396 -7.69 -7.37 -1.28
C ARG A 396 -7.97 -6.36 -2.40
N LYS A 397 -9.24 -5.96 -2.56
CA LYS A 397 -9.62 -4.98 -3.60
C LYS A 397 -8.88 -3.65 -3.49
N ASN A 398 -8.56 -3.24 -2.25
CA ASN A 398 -7.87 -2.00 -1.92
C ASN A 398 -6.53 -2.26 -1.21
N GLY A 399 -5.78 -3.31 -1.60
CA GLY A 399 -4.45 -3.59 -1.04
C GLY A 399 -4.19 -5.08 -0.77
N MET A 400 -3.51 -5.40 0.36
CA MET A 400 -3.23 -6.80 0.74
C MET A 400 -3.11 -7.01 2.25
N LYS A 401 -3.13 -8.29 2.65
CA LYS A 401 -2.67 -8.77 3.96
C LYS A 401 -1.60 -9.84 3.73
N LEU A 402 -0.50 -9.73 4.46
CA LEU A 402 0.60 -10.69 4.47
C LEU A 402 0.83 -11.18 5.91
N GLU A 403 0.70 -12.49 6.15
CA GLU A 403 1.19 -13.13 7.38
C GLU A 403 2.55 -13.79 7.10
N VAL A 404 3.52 -13.65 8.01
CA VAL A 404 4.90 -14.15 7.83
C VAL A 404 5.34 -14.90 9.07
N TYR A 405 6.02 -16.03 8.89
CA TYR A 405 6.40 -16.96 9.95
C TYR A 405 7.89 -17.27 9.87
N PRO A 406 8.77 -16.47 10.52
CA PRO A 406 10.20 -16.66 10.35
C PRO A 406 10.68 -18.06 10.78
N PRO A 407 11.45 -18.78 9.94
CA PRO A 407 11.76 -20.21 10.13
C PRO A 407 12.79 -20.47 11.24
N THR A 408 13.46 -19.44 11.73
CA THR A 408 14.42 -19.49 12.84
C THR A 408 14.18 -18.34 13.81
N MET A 409 14.79 -18.39 14.99
CA MET A 409 14.86 -17.25 15.90
C MET A 409 15.93 -16.26 15.44
N GLY A 410 15.74 -14.97 15.74
CA GLY A 410 16.73 -13.93 15.46
C GLY A 410 16.16 -12.72 14.72
N THR A 411 16.88 -12.26 13.70
CA THR A 411 16.52 -11.07 12.91
C THR A 411 16.37 -11.45 11.44
N HIS A 412 15.27 -11.03 10.81
CA HIS A 412 14.96 -11.36 9.43
C HIS A 412 14.61 -10.08 8.66
N LYS A 413 15.02 -10.02 7.39
CA LYS A 413 14.69 -8.94 6.47
C LYS A 413 13.47 -9.36 5.66
N LEU A 414 12.38 -8.62 5.77
CA LEU A 414 11.17 -8.78 4.97
C LEU A 414 11.10 -7.62 3.98
N GLN A 415 11.13 -7.91 2.69
CA GLN A 415 10.92 -6.93 1.62
C GLN A 415 9.58 -7.18 0.96
N ILE A 416 8.84 -6.13 0.63
CA ILE A 416 7.56 -6.21 -0.06
C ILE A 416 7.64 -5.41 -1.35
N PHE A 417 7.08 -5.98 -2.41
CA PHE A 417 7.09 -5.46 -3.76
C PHE A 417 5.67 -5.32 -4.28
N ALA A 418 5.41 -4.28 -5.08
CA ALA A 418 4.11 -4.05 -5.71
C ALA A 418 4.30 -3.84 -7.22
N LYS A 419 3.36 -4.39 -8.00
CA LYS A 419 3.33 -4.22 -9.46
C LYS A 419 2.74 -2.86 -9.87
N GLY A 420 1.66 -2.45 -9.20
CA GLY A 420 0.89 -1.24 -9.55
C GLY A 420 0.38 -1.29 -10.99
N ASN A 421 0.28 -0.12 -11.63
CA ASN A 421 -0.14 0.03 -13.04
C ASN A 421 0.98 -0.24 -14.07
N SER A 422 2.09 -0.87 -13.66
CA SER A 422 3.32 -1.03 -14.45
C SER A 422 3.70 -2.50 -14.52
N ASP A 423 4.33 -2.97 -15.60
CA ASP A 423 4.62 -4.40 -15.75
C ASP A 423 5.72 -4.96 -14.82
N ILE A 424 6.43 -4.09 -14.10
CA ILE A 424 7.59 -4.43 -13.26
C ILE A 424 7.24 -4.30 -11.77
N TYR A 425 7.62 -5.29 -10.96
CA TYR A 425 7.54 -5.21 -9.50
C TYR A 425 8.63 -4.30 -8.92
N SER A 426 8.23 -3.24 -8.22
CA SER A 426 9.16 -2.36 -7.48
C SER A 426 9.13 -2.68 -5.98
N SER A 427 10.26 -2.53 -5.29
CA SER A 427 10.34 -2.66 -3.83
C SER A 427 9.72 -1.43 -3.17
N VAL A 428 8.59 -1.63 -2.48
CA VAL A 428 7.80 -0.54 -1.86
C VAL A 428 8.01 -0.41 -0.36
N LEU A 429 8.36 -1.50 0.34
CA LEU A 429 8.62 -1.51 1.79
C LEU A 429 9.73 -2.49 2.17
N GLU A 430 10.40 -2.19 3.28
CA GLU A 430 11.36 -3.07 3.93
C GLU A 430 11.20 -3.04 5.46
N TYR A 431 10.97 -4.22 6.05
CA TYR A 431 10.80 -4.44 7.48
C TYR A 431 11.93 -5.30 8.07
N THR A 432 12.31 -4.99 9.30
CA THR A 432 13.15 -5.85 10.15
C THR A 432 12.28 -6.62 11.13
N LEU A 433 12.11 -7.93 10.90
CA LEU A 433 11.40 -8.80 11.83
C LEU A 433 12.35 -9.27 12.94
N LYS A 434 11.92 -9.17 14.19
CA LYS A 434 12.59 -9.74 15.38
C LYS A 434 11.78 -10.93 15.87
N CYS A 435 12.32 -12.13 15.64
CA CYS A 435 11.68 -13.40 15.95
C CYS A 435 12.25 -13.98 17.25
N ASN A 436 11.45 -13.98 18.31
CA ASN A 436 11.86 -14.49 19.64
C ASN A 436 11.37 -15.93 19.92
N TYR A 437 10.56 -16.50 19.05
CA TYR A 437 9.95 -17.82 19.16
C TYR A 437 9.51 -18.29 17.78
N VAL A 438 9.71 -19.57 17.45
CA VAL A 438 9.27 -20.18 16.19
C VAL A 438 8.23 -21.24 16.52
N ASP A 439 7.04 -21.13 15.93
CA ASP A 439 6.03 -22.17 16.04
C ASP A 439 6.33 -23.29 15.02
N MET A 440 6.85 -24.41 15.51
CA MET A 440 7.20 -25.57 14.69
C MET A 440 5.97 -26.28 14.10
N GLY A 441 4.78 -26.11 14.69
CA GLY A 441 3.51 -26.59 14.12
C GLY A 441 3.02 -25.70 12.96
N VAL A 442 3.55 -24.49 12.82
CA VAL A 442 3.11 -23.52 11.80
C VAL A 442 3.76 -23.71 10.43
N ARG A 443 4.76 -24.60 10.29
CA ARG A 443 5.35 -25.03 8.99
C ARG A 443 4.30 -25.06 7.86
N LEU A 444 4.62 -24.37 6.76
CA LEU A 444 3.78 -24.27 5.56
C LEU A 444 4.36 -25.20 4.48
N PRO A 445 3.53 -25.83 3.63
CA PRO A 445 4.03 -26.68 2.56
C PRO A 445 5.02 -25.94 1.65
N ALA A 446 6.09 -26.61 1.23
CA ALA A 446 7.09 -26.04 0.31
C ALA A 446 6.44 -25.58 -1.02
N GLU A 447 5.45 -26.35 -1.48
CA GLU A 447 4.65 -26.07 -2.68
C GLU A 447 3.57 -24.98 -2.48
N LEU A 448 3.52 -24.26 -1.36
CA LEU A 448 2.50 -23.22 -1.13
C LEU A 448 2.83 -21.91 -1.88
N HIS A 449 2.23 -21.77 -3.06
CA HIS A 449 2.36 -20.60 -3.92
C HIS A 449 1.57 -19.40 -3.40
N GLN A 450 1.87 -18.22 -3.96
CA GLN A 450 1.22 -16.95 -3.64
C GLN A 450 0.50 -16.43 -4.90
N PRO A 451 -0.71 -15.83 -4.79
CA PRO A 451 -1.45 -15.53 -3.56
C PRO A 451 -2.14 -16.76 -2.94
N VAL A 452 -2.48 -16.63 -1.66
CA VAL A 452 -3.25 -17.62 -0.89
C VAL A 452 -4.66 -17.10 -0.66
N GLY A 453 -5.65 -17.95 -0.97
CA GLY A 453 -7.09 -17.63 -0.93
C GLY A 453 -7.62 -16.90 -2.17
N PRO A 454 -8.95 -16.91 -2.37
CA PRO A 454 -9.61 -16.20 -3.47
C PRO A 454 -9.53 -14.68 -3.27
N SER A 455 -9.64 -13.93 -4.36
CA SER A 455 -9.56 -12.46 -4.36
C SER A 455 -10.11 -11.86 -5.65
N TRP A 456 -10.05 -10.53 -5.80
CA TRP A 456 -10.35 -9.84 -7.06
C TRP A 456 -9.56 -10.42 -8.27
N PHE A 457 -8.36 -10.96 -8.03
CA PHE A 457 -7.56 -11.59 -9.08
C PHE A 457 -8.14 -12.94 -9.52
N SER A 458 -8.73 -13.72 -8.61
CA SER A 458 -9.46 -14.93 -9.00
C SER A 458 -10.77 -14.61 -9.70
N GLU A 459 -11.45 -13.53 -9.30
CA GLU A 459 -12.65 -13.02 -10.01
C GLU A 459 -12.31 -12.59 -11.43
N GLN A 460 -11.20 -11.86 -11.64
CA GLN A 460 -10.69 -11.50 -12.98
C GLN A 460 -10.29 -12.73 -13.82
N MET A 461 -9.93 -13.84 -13.18
CA MET A 461 -9.62 -15.12 -13.82
C MET A 461 -10.85 -16.04 -13.96
N GLY A 462 -12.06 -15.50 -13.81
CA GLY A 462 -13.33 -16.20 -14.02
C GLY A 462 -13.78 -17.10 -12.87
N ILE A 463 -13.14 -17.02 -11.68
CA ILE A 463 -13.54 -17.76 -10.46
C ILE A 463 -14.24 -16.79 -9.50
N MET A 464 -15.56 -16.92 -9.40
CA MET A 464 -16.43 -16.02 -8.64
C MET A 464 -17.11 -16.74 -7.47
N LYS A 465 -17.57 -15.97 -6.47
CA LYS A 465 -18.45 -16.47 -5.37
C LYS A 465 -17.95 -17.77 -4.71
N PRO A 466 -16.72 -17.82 -4.17
CA PRO A 466 -16.20 -18.99 -3.46
C PRO A 466 -17.00 -19.28 -2.19
N SER A 467 -17.24 -20.56 -1.89
CA SER A 467 -17.89 -21.02 -0.66
C SER A 467 -17.02 -20.85 0.59
N HIS A 468 -15.71 -20.67 0.39
CA HIS A 468 -14.73 -20.37 1.43
C HIS A 468 -14.00 -19.08 1.03
N PRO A 469 -14.32 -17.91 1.62
CA PRO A 469 -13.59 -16.67 1.34
C PRO A 469 -12.22 -16.65 2.01
N ASP A 470 -12.02 -17.42 3.09
CA ASP A 470 -10.77 -17.46 3.83
C ASP A 470 -9.69 -18.31 3.15
N PRO A 471 -8.41 -17.89 3.23
CA PRO A 471 -7.28 -18.59 2.60
C PRO A 471 -6.91 -19.92 3.27
N ILE A 472 -7.38 -20.17 4.50
CA ILE A 472 -7.07 -21.36 5.30
C ILE A 472 -8.38 -22.09 5.61
N ILE A 473 -8.42 -23.39 5.32
CA ILE A 473 -9.58 -24.24 5.60
C ILE A 473 -9.15 -25.33 6.59
N HIS A 474 -9.81 -25.37 7.75
CA HIS A 474 -9.56 -26.38 8.77
C HIS A 474 -10.57 -27.53 8.63
N THR A 475 -10.08 -28.78 8.69
CA THR A 475 -10.92 -29.99 8.72
C THR A 475 -10.53 -30.88 9.91
N SER A 476 -11.54 -31.46 10.56
CA SER A 476 -11.39 -32.38 11.69
C SER A 476 -11.36 -33.85 11.29
N ASP A 477 -11.93 -34.19 10.12
CA ASP A 477 -12.00 -35.55 9.60
C ASP A 477 -11.14 -35.76 8.35
N GLY A 478 -10.47 -34.72 7.85
CA GLY A 478 -9.62 -34.80 6.65
C GLY A 478 -10.36 -34.63 5.33
N ARG A 479 -11.65 -34.27 5.34
CA ARG A 479 -12.43 -33.98 4.13
C ARG A 479 -12.86 -32.52 4.10
N CYS A 480 -13.02 -31.96 2.90
CA CYS A 480 -13.71 -30.69 2.69
C CYS A 480 -14.36 -30.65 1.31
N SER A 481 -15.36 -29.78 1.14
CA SER A 481 -15.99 -29.53 -0.16
C SER A 481 -15.93 -28.04 -0.46
N ILE A 482 -15.28 -27.67 -1.57
CA ILE A 482 -15.00 -26.28 -1.93
C ILE A 482 -15.66 -25.99 -3.26
N SER A 483 -16.54 -24.99 -3.31
CA SER A 483 -17.26 -24.66 -4.55
C SER A 483 -17.18 -23.17 -4.90
N PHE A 484 -17.32 -22.87 -6.18
CA PHE A 484 -17.26 -21.51 -6.73
C PHE A 484 -18.01 -21.47 -8.08
N SER A 485 -18.48 -20.28 -8.46
CA SER A 485 -18.96 -20.04 -9.82
C SER A 485 -17.79 -19.92 -10.79
N VAL A 486 -17.97 -20.43 -12.00
CA VAL A 486 -16.97 -20.40 -13.08
C VAL A 486 -17.56 -19.65 -14.29
N GLU A 487 -16.77 -18.75 -14.87
CA GLU A 487 -17.16 -18.00 -16.06
C GLU A 487 -17.27 -18.90 -17.31
N GLU A 488 -18.15 -18.51 -18.23
CA GLU A 488 -18.41 -19.27 -19.44
C GLU A 488 -17.17 -19.34 -20.35
N GLY A 489 -16.88 -20.52 -20.88
CA GLY A 489 -15.65 -20.73 -21.65
C GLY A 489 -14.38 -20.94 -20.80
N ILE A 490 -14.43 -20.86 -19.47
CA ILE A 490 -13.31 -21.27 -18.60
C ILE A 490 -13.33 -22.78 -18.32
N SER A 491 -12.15 -23.35 -18.10
CA SER A 491 -11.90 -24.68 -17.58
C SER A 491 -11.03 -24.56 -16.33
N VAL A 492 -11.33 -25.34 -15.29
CA VAL A 492 -10.64 -25.31 -13.99
C VAL A 492 -9.94 -26.64 -13.76
N LEU A 493 -8.73 -26.59 -13.23
CA LEU A 493 -7.94 -27.74 -12.79
C LEU A 493 -7.47 -27.50 -11.36
N ALA A 494 -7.52 -28.54 -10.52
CA ALA A 494 -7.01 -28.50 -9.16
C ALA A 494 -6.00 -29.62 -8.89
N SER A 495 -5.07 -29.39 -7.95
CA SER A 495 -4.12 -30.41 -7.47
C SER A 495 -3.76 -30.18 -6.00
N LEU A 496 -3.55 -31.26 -5.25
CA LEU A 496 -3.28 -31.28 -3.82
C LEU A 496 -1.80 -31.59 -3.55
N HIS A 497 -1.08 -30.66 -2.94
CA HIS A 497 0.36 -30.75 -2.65
C HIS A 497 0.62 -30.71 -1.16
N GLY A 498 1.65 -31.39 -0.65
CA GLY A 498 2.06 -31.35 0.76
C GLY A 498 3.42 -32.02 0.94
N ASP A 499 4.15 -31.69 2.00
CA ASP A 499 5.56 -32.06 2.16
C ASP A 499 5.80 -33.59 2.26
N ASP A 500 4.92 -34.29 2.98
CA ASP A 500 4.84 -35.76 3.03
C ASP A 500 3.76 -36.33 2.07
N GLY A 501 3.28 -35.50 1.15
CA GLY A 501 2.03 -35.69 0.41
C GLY A 501 2.12 -36.49 -0.91
N PRO A 502 1.15 -36.32 -1.82
CA PRO A 502 1.08 -37.12 -3.05
C PRO A 502 2.26 -36.83 -3.99
N ILE A 503 3.08 -37.86 -4.24
CA ILE A 503 4.43 -37.73 -4.83
C ILE A 503 4.37 -37.44 -6.35
N ASN A 504 3.31 -37.85 -7.05
CA ASN A 504 3.20 -37.67 -8.51
C ASN A 504 1.89 -36.98 -8.92
N GLU A 505 1.89 -36.37 -10.10
CA GLU A 505 0.78 -35.55 -10.59
C GLU A 505 -0.57 -36.29 -10.68
N GLU A 506 -0.56 -37.59 -10.99
CA GLU A 506 -1.78 -38.42 -10.97
C GLU A 506 -2.36 -38.48 -9.55
N THR A 507 -1.55 -38.86 -8.56
CA THR A 507 -1.97 -38.94 -7.16
C THR A 507 -2.40 -37.58 -6.58
N GLN A 508 -1.71 -36.49 -6.94
CA GLN A 508 -2.07 -35.12 -6.53
C GLN A 508 -3.45 -34.67 -7.03
N ARG A 509 -3.88 -35.17 -8.20
CA ARG A 509 -5.21 -34.92 -8.75
C ARG A 509 -6.25 -35.87 -8.14
N ARG A 510 -5.91 -37.15 -7.95
CA ARG A 510 -6.83 -38.20 -7.46
C ARG A 510 -7.25 -38.08 -5.99
N TYR A 511 -6.72 -37.13 -5.22
CA TYR A 511 -7.26 -36.73 -3.91
C TYR A 511 -8.36 -35.65 -4.00
N ILE A 512 -8.75 -35.27 -5.21
CA ILE A 512 -9.80 -34.30 -5.52
C ILE A 512 -10.78 -34.93 -6.50
N PHE A 513 -12.09 -34.79 -6.25
CA PHE A 513 -13.14 -35.10 -7.21
C PHE A 513 -13.85 -33.83 -7.62
N GLN A 514 -13.82 -33.51 -8.92
CA GLN A 514 -14.33 -32.27 -9.48
C GLN A 514 -15.69 -32.51 -10.14
N LEU A 515 -16.73 -31.87 -9.60
CA LEU A 515 -18.09 -31.87 -10.11
C LEU A 515 -18.41 -30.53 -10.78
N HIS A 516 -19.24 -30.56 -11.81
CA HIS A 516 -19.79 -29.36 -12.46
C HIS A 516 -21.32 -29.40 -12.39
N TRP A 517 -21.90 -28.25 -12.08
CA TRP A 517 -23.34 -28.02 -12.09
C TRP A 517 -23.59 -26.65 -12.72
N GLU A 518 -24.01 -26.64 -13.99
CA GLU A 518 -24.23 -25.43 -14.80
C GLU A 518 -22.99 -24.49 -14.81
N LYS A 519 -23.04 -23.39 -14.05
CA LYS A 519 -21.97 -22.38 -13.92
C LYS A 519 -21.26 -22.44 -12.57
N ARG A 520 -21.28 -23.60 -11.90
CA ARG A 520 -20.63 -23.85 -10.60
C ARG A 520 -19.76 -25.11 -10.67
N THR A 521 -18.56 -25.03 -10.10
CA THR A 521 -17.70 -26.17 -9.84
C THR A 521 -17.72 -26.48 -8.34
N GLU A 522 -17.69 -27.77 -7.98
CA GLU A 522 -17.37 -28.25 -6.64
C GLU A 522 -16.14 -29.17 -6.68
N LEU A 523 -15.24 -28.99 -5.72
CA LEU A 523 -14.07 -29.81 -5.47
C LEU A 523 -14.27 -30.52 -4.13
N LYS A 524 -14.62 -31.81 -4.18
CA LYS A 524 -14.62 -32.69 -3.00
C LYS A 524 -13.18 -33.16 -2.78
N VAL A 525 -12.57 -32.80 -1.66
CA VAL A 525 -11.17 -33.12 -1.34
C VAL A 525 -11.10 -34.10 -0.18
N GLN A 526 -10.24 -35.10 -0.32
CA GLN A 526 -9.90 -36.06 0.73
C GLN A 526 -8.40 -35.97 1.01
N LEU A 527 -8.00 -35.69 2.24
CA LEU A 527 -6.59 -35.58 2.62
C LEU A 527 -6.01 -36.97 2.90
N PRO A 528 -4.83 -37.31 2.37
CA PRO A 528 -4.23 -38.64 2.55
C PRO A 528 -3.83 -38.92 4.00
N HIS A 529 -3.54 -37.88 4.80
CA HIS A 529 -3.17 -37.99 6.21
C HIS A 529 -3.41 -36.65 6.94
N ALA A 530 -3.17 -36.64 8.25
CA ALA A 530 -3.05 -35.38 9.01
C ALA A 530 -1.84 -34.57 8.54
N GLY A 531 -1.96 -33.24 8.57
CA GLY A 531 -0.90 -32.33 8.12
C GLY A 531 -1.46 -31.06 7.49
N LYS A 532 -0.70 -30.51 6.55
CA LYS A 532 -1.03 -29.30 5.79
C LYS A 532 -0.81 -29.53 4.31
N PHE A 533 -1.72 -29.01 3.51
CA PHE A 533 -1.71 -29.20 2.07
C PHE A 533 -2.06 -27.91 1.34
N ALA A 534 -1.36 -27.63 0.24
CA ALA A 534 -1.69 -26.57 -0.70
C ALA A 534 -2.63 -27.16 -1.78
N LEU A 535 -3.90 -26.76 -1.76
CA LEU A 535 -4.84 -27.04 -2.84
C LEU A 535 -4.68 -25.94 -3.91
N LYS A 536 -3.89 -26.22 -4.95
CA LYS A 536 -3.62 -25.28 -6.04
C LYS A 536 -4.77 -25.27 -7.05
N ILE A 537 -5.26 -24.09 -7.39
CA ILE A 537 -6.33 -23.85 -8.36
C ILE A 537 -5.74 -23.16 -9.60
N PHE A 538 -6.02 -23.74 -10.77
CA PHE A 538 -5.56 -23.26 -12.06
C PHE A 538 -6.75 -23.07 -13.01
N VAL A 539 -6.62 -22.15 -13.96
CA VAL A 539 -7.62 -21.92 -15.02
C VAL A 539 -7.01 -22.02 -16.41
N LYS A 540 -7.84 -22.35 -17.40
CA LYS A 540 -7.55 -22.19 -18.82
C LYS A 540 -8.83 -21.77 -19.55
N LYS A 541 -8.75 -20.78 -20.45
CA LYS A 541 -9.82 -20.50 -21.41
C LYS A 541 -9.88 -21.63 -22.45
N ARG A 542 -11.06 -22.23 -22.65
CA ARG A 542 -11.26 -23.42 -23.50
C ARG A 542 -10.89 -23.19 -24.97
N GLN A 543 -11.04 -21.97 -25.48
CA GLN A 543 -10.78 -21.61 -26.88
C GLN A 543 -9.32 -21.17 -27.14
N GLU A 544 -8.52 -20.87 -26.12
CA GLU A 544 -7.15 -20.38 -26.30
C GLU A 544 -6.13 -21.55 -26.28
N PRO A 545 -5.15 -21.59 -27.21
CA PRO A 545 -4.03 -22.52 -27.13
C PRO A 545 -3.11 -22.10 -25.97
N GLY A 546 -2.59 -23.08 -25.22
CA GLY A 546 -1.75 -22.83 -24.05
C GLY A 546 -2.00 -23.80 -22.89
N ASN A 547 -1.28 -23.57 -21.79
CA ASN A 547 -1.34 -24.37 -20.57
C ASN A 547 -2.31 -23.77 -19.53
N TYR A 548 -2.54 -24.51 -18.44
CA TYR A 548 -3.27 -24.00 -17.27
C TYR A 548 -2.41 -22.98 -16.51
N ILE A 549 -3.04 -21.86 -16.12
CA ILE A 549 -2.42 -20.75 -15.38
C ILE A 549 -2.81 -20.85 -13.90
N PHE A 550 -1.83 -20.79 -13.00
CA PHE A 550 -2.07 -20.76 -11.56
C PHE A 550 -2.77 -19.45 -11.16
N VAL A 551 -3.82 -19.54 -10.35
CA VAL A 551 -4.57 -18.37 -9.86
C VAL A 551 -4.33 -18.13 -8.38
N PHE A 552 -4.54 -19.16 -7.55
CA PHE A 552 -4.33 -19.13 -6.11
C PHE A 552 -4.31 -20.55 -5.52
N ASN A 553 -3.98 -20.68 -4.24
CA ASN A 553 -4.22 -21.91 -3.46
C ASN A 553 -4.93 -21.65 -2.13
N TYR A 554 -5.69 -22.64 -1.66
CA TYR A 554 -6.09 -22.74 -0.25
C TYR A 554 -5.05 -23.53 0.54
N LEU A 555 -4.82 -23.14 1.79
CA LEU A 555 -4.09 -23.94 2.77
C LEU A 555 -5.08 -24.82 3.55
N LEU A 556 -5.07 -26.12 3.28
CA LEU A 556 -5.89 -27.10 4.01
C LEU A 556 -5.14 -27.58 5.25
N CYS A 557 -5.75 -27.50 6.43
CA CYS A 557 -5.16 -27.88 7.71
C CYS A 557 -5.96 -29.01 8.39
N CYS A 558 -5.30 -30.12 8.72
CA CYS A 558 -5.88 -31.23 9.47
C CYS A 558 -4.96 -31.69 10.61
N ALA A 559 -5.45 -31.66 11.85
CA ALA A 559 -4.68 -32.07 13.04
C ALA A 559 -4.97 -33.51 13.51
N ASN A 560 -5.95 -34.19 12.92
CA ASN A 560 -6.43 -35.50 13.37
C ASN A 560 -5.59 -36.64 12.78
N THR A 561 -4.64 -37.16 13.55
CA THR A 561 -3.72 -38.25 13.13
C THR A 561 -4.38 -39.59 12.78
N LYS A 562 -5.71 -39.73 12.95
CA LYS A 562 -6.48 -40.88 12.47
C LYS A 562 -6.95 -40.75 11.02
N VAL A 563 -6.75 -39.59 10.39
CA VAL A 563 -7.07 -39.38 8.98
C VAL A 563 -6.14 -40.21 8.10
N ASN A 564 -6.75 -41.02 7.25
CA ASN A 564 -6.10 -41.83 6.22
C ASN A 564 -7.16 -42.13 5.13
N TRP A 565 -7.45 -41.16 4.27
CA TRP A 565 -8.42 -41.37 3.18
C TRP A 565 -7.73 -41.94 1.94
N PRO A 566 -8.37 -42.89 1.23
CA PRO A 566 -7.91 -43.33 -0.07
C PRO A 566 -8.15 -42.24 -1.14
N MET A 567 -7.44 -42.37 -2.25
CA MET A 567 -7.74 -41.62 -3.47
C MET A 567 -9.17 -41.92 -3.97
N PHE A 568 -9.73 -40.97 -4.72
CA PHE A 568 -10.90 -41.19 -5.57
C PHE A 568 -10.59 -42.15 -6.74
N PRO A 569 -11.62 -42.72 -7.41
CA PRO A 569 -11.41 -43.47 -8.64
C PRO A 569 -10.73 -42.65 -9.74
N GLU A 570 -10.09 -43.37 -10.64
CA GLU A 570 -9.41 -42.85 -11.82
C GLU A 570 -10.45 -42.54 -12.90
N SER A 571 -10.61 -41.28 -13.31
CA SER A 571 -11.54 -40.89 -14.36
C SER A 571 -10.86 -40.87 -15.74
N PHE A 572 -11.43 -41.57 -16.72
CA PHE A 572 -10.95 -41.52 -18.10
C PHE A 572 -11.44 -40.26 -18.83
N GLY A 573 -10.82 -39.92 -19.97
CA GLY A 573 -11.03 -38.64 -20.67
C GLY A 573 -12.44 -38.40 -21.26
N ASN A 574 -13.29 -39.43 -21.24
CA ASN A 574 -14.71 -39.43 -21.59
C ASN A 574 -15.64 -39.31 -20.36
N TRP A 575 -15.11 -39.06 -19.15
CA TRP A 575 -15.93 -38.63 -18.02
C TRP A 575 -16.50 -37.23 -18.32
N GLY A 576 -17.75 -37.18 -18.78
CA GLY A 576 -18.47 -35.96 -19.13
C GLY A 576 -18.56 -34.96 -17.96
N GLN A 577 -18.61 -33.66 -18.26
CA GLN A 577 -18.51 -32.61 -17.24
C GLN A 577 -19.68 -32.62 -16.24
N ASP A 578 -20.88 -32.95 -16.73
CA ASP A 578 -22.13 -33.02 -15.95
C ASP A 578 -22.38 -34.40 -15.31
N ASN A 579 -21.39 -35.30 -15.32
CA ASN A 579 -21.50 -36.62 -14.69
C ASN A 579 -21.19 -36.54 -13.19
N GLU A 580 -22.02 -37.19 -12.38
CA GLU A 580 -21.89 -37.21 -10.92
C GLU A 580 -21.60 -38.63 -10.43
N LEU A 581 -20.56 -38.79 -9.60
CA LEU A 581 -20.34 -39.99 -8.80
C LEU A 581 -20.86 -39.74 -7.39
N LEU A 582 -21.81 -40.57 -6.94
CA LEU A 582 -22.33 -40.53 -5.58
C LEU A 582 -21.70 -41.64 -4.75
N GLU A 583 -21.72 -42.88 -5.27
CA GLU A 583 -21.05 -44.04 -4.66
C GLU A 583 -20.49 -45.00 -5.72
N PRO A 584 -19.38 -45.71 -5.45
CA PRO A 584 -18.48 -45.54 -4.31
C PRO A 584 -17.46 -44.42 -4.60
N LEU A 585 -17.27 -43.50 -3.66
CA LEU A 585 -16.28 -42.40 -3.78
C LEU A 585 -14.83 -42.85 -3.56
N SER A 586 -14.59 -43.97 -2.87
CA SER A 586 -13.25 -44.52 -2.72
C SER A 586 -12.80 -45.21 -4.00
N GLY A 587 -11.68 -44.78 -4.56
CA GLY A 587 -10.98 -45.45 -5.66
C GLY A 587 -10.30 -46.76 -5.26
N VAL A 588 -10.34 -47.12 -3.97
CA VAL A 588 -9.87 -48.39 -3.42
C VAL A 588 -11.04 -49.11 -2.76
N LEU A 589 -11.45 -50.24 -3.33
CA LEU A 589 -12.59 -51.03 -2.87
C LEU A 589 -12.12 -52.18 -1.97
N PRO A 590 -12.86 -52.53 -0.90
CA PRO A 590 -12.52 -53.70 -0.09
C PRO A 590 -12.72 -54.99 -0.90
N ALA A 591 -11.79 -55.92 -0.75
CA ALA A 591 -11.84 -57.24 -1.40
C ALA A 591 -13.03 -58.07 -0.90
N ASN A 592 -13.49 -59.00 -1.76
CA ASN A 592 -14.49 -60.02 -1.41
C ASN A 592 -15.80 -59.46 -0.84
N ARG A 593 -16.30 -58.34 -1.37
CA ARG A 593 -17.58 -57.72 -0.98
C ARG A 593 -18.44 -57.37 -2.20
N HIS A 594 -19.75 -57.27 -1.98
CA HIS A 594 -20.63 -56.54 -2.88
C HIS A 594 -20.54 -55.04 -2.56
N ILE A 595 -20.29 -54.25 -3.59
CA ILE A 595 -20.12 -52.79 -3.51
C ILE A 595 -21.31 -52.14 -4.23
N PRO A 596 -22.03 -51.18 -3.62
CA PRO A 596 -23.04 -50.40 -4.31
C PRO A 596 -22.39 -49.38 -5.25
N PHE A 597 -22.99 -49.16 -6.40
CA PHE A 597 -22.65 -48.09 -7.34
C PHE A 597 -23.89 -47.21 -7.56
N LYS A 598 -23.73 -45.89 -7.44
CA LYS A 598 -24.74 -44.87 -7.74
C LYS A 598 -24.06 -43.71 -8.48
N LEU A 599 -24.42 -43.53 -9.75
CA LEU A 599 -23.87 -42.47 -10.62
C LEU A 599 -25.00 -41.73 -11.34
N LYS A 600 -24.86 -40.43 -11.57
CA LYS A 600 -25.69 -39.67 -12.52
C LYS A 600 -24.93 -39.50 -13.82
N LEU A 601 -25.43 -40.06 -14.91
CA LEU A 601 -24.75 -40.08 -16.20
C LEU A 601 -25.72 -39.66 -17.30
N HIS A 602 -25.40 -38.57 -17.99
CA HIS A 602 -26.27 -37.93 -18.97
C HIS A 602 -25.96 -38.43 -20.40
N GLY A 603 -27.01 -38.67 -21.21
CA GLY A 603 -26.85 -39.12 -22.60
C GLY A 603 -26.34 -40.56 -22.79
N ILE A 604 -26.32 -41.38 -21.75
CA ILE A 604 -25.83 -42.76 -21.77
C ILE A 604 -26.99 -43.75 -21.95
N ALA A 605 -26.84 -44.72 -22.86
CA ALA A 605 -27.84 -45.76 -23.11
C ALA A 605 -27.72 -47.00 -22.20
N LYS A 606 -26.50 -47.37 -21.78
CA LYS A 606 -26.25 -48.46 -20.81
C LYS A 606 -25.01 -48.19 -19.96
N VAL A 607 -25.03 -48.66 -18.71
CA VAL A 607 -23.89 -48.60 -17.78
C VAL A 607 -23.64 -49.99 -17.20
N LEU A 608 -22.38 -50.42 -17.24
CA LEU A 608 -21.92 -51.72 -16.75
C LEU A 608 -20.73 -51.52 -15.79
N VAL A 609 -20.64 -52.34 -14.75
CA VAL A 609 -19.47 -52.43 -13.87
C VAL A 609 -18.77 -53.76 -14.11
N LYS A 610 -17.49 -53.71 -14.46
CA LYS A 610 -16.67 -54.87 -14.80
C LYS A 610 -15.65 -55.16 -13.69
N GLY A 611 -15.86 -56.27 -12.99
CA GLY A 611 -14.83 -56.97 -12.23
C GLY A 611 -14.40 -58.23 -12.98
N GLN A 612 -14.32 -59.37 -12.27
CA GLN A 612 -14.29 -60.69 -12.90
C GLN A 612 -15.53 -60.87 -13.80
N ASP A 613 -16.72 -60.71 -13.23
CA ASP A 613 -17.99 -60.66 -13.96
C ASP A 613 -18.40 -59.24 -14.37
N THR A 614 -19.42 -59.12 -15.22
CA THR A 614 -19.94 -57.84 -15.72
C THR A 614 -21.37 -57.62 -15.18
N TRP A 615 -21.54 -56.57 -14.39
CA TRP A 615 -22.77 -56.28 -13.64
C TRP A 615 -23.47 -55.04 -14.23
N PRO A 616 -24.72 -55.13 -14.71
CA PRO A 616 -25.45 -53.98 -15.22
C PRO A 616 -25.92 -53.07 -14.07
N LEU A 617 -25.90 -51.75 -14.30
CA LEU A 617 -26.63 -50.80 -13.46
C LEU A 617 -27.99 -50.50 -14.10
N THR A 618 -29.00 -50.26 -13.27
CA THR A 618 -30.35 -49.87 -13.68
C THR A 618 -30.57 -48.38 -13.45
N LEU A 619 -31.09 -47.68 -14.47
CA LEU A 619 -31.49 -46.28 -14.35
C LEU A 619 -32.78 -46.17 -13.52
N ASN A 620 -32.73 -45.41 -12.43
CA ASN A 620 -33.86 -45.15 -11.55
C ASN A 620 -34.66 -43.91 -11.99
N HIS A 621 -35.80 -43.67 -11.34
CA HIS A 621 -36.74 -42.59 -11.69
C HIS A 621 -36.24 -41.17 -11.34
N GLU A 622 -35.19 -41.04 -10.54
CA GLU A 622 -34.50 -39.77 -10.24
C GLU A 622 -33.37 -39.45 -11.24
N GLY A 623 -33.07 -40.39 -12.16
CA GLY A 623 -31.99 -40.26 -13.14
C GLY A 623 -30.64 -40.82 -12.70
N TYR A 624 -30.58 -41.61 -11.62
CA TYR A 624 -29.34 -42.28 -11.16
C TYR A 624 -29.26 -43.71 -11.69
N TRP A 625 -28.08 -44.10 -12.16
CA TRP A 625 -27.71 -45.48 -12.45
C TRP A 625 -27.26 -46.17 -11.16
N GLU A 626 -28.03 -47.16 -10.72
CA GLU A 626 -27.86 -47.86 -9.45
C GLU A 626 -27.66 -49.37 -9.65
N GLY A 627 -26.88 -50.00 -8.77
CA GLY A 627 -26.64 -51.45 -8.80
C GLY A 627 -25.49 -51.88 -7.90
N SER A 628 -25.01 -53.12 -8.05
CA SER A 628 -23.88 -53.62 -7.27
C SER A 628 -22.98 -54.57 -8.06
N CYS A 629 -21.67 -54.48 -7.80
CA CYS A 629 -20.63 -55.37 -8.32
C CYS A 629 -19.97 -56.13 -7.18
N SER A 630 -19.64 -57.41 -7.39
CA SER A 630 -18.76 -58.17 -6.48
C SER A 630 -17.29 -57.82 -6.75
N THR A 631 -16.49 -57.66 -5.70
CA THR A 631 -15.02 -57.52 -5.76
C THR A 631 -14.28 -58.84 -5.52
N ALA A 632 -14.99 -59.97 -5.45
CA ALA A 632 -14.37 -61.29 -5.28
C ALA A 632 -13.42 -61.61 -6.45
N GLY A 633 -12.17 -62.00 -6.12
CA GLY A 633 -11.14 -62.32 -7.12
C GLY A 633 -10.72 -61.17 -8.04
N CYS A 634 -11.14 -59.93 -7.77
CA CYS A 634 -10.83 -58.75 -8.58
C CYS A 634 -9.57 -58.06 -8.02
N GLN A 635 -8.65 -57.63 -8.90
CA GLN A 635 -7.58 -56.68 -8.56
C GLN A 635 -7.98 -55.23 -8.87
N GLU A 636 -8.81 -55.06 -9.91
CA GLU A 636 -9.32 -53.78 -10.38
C GLU A 636 -10.80 -53.94 -10.76
N VAL A 637 -11.56 -52.84 -10.70
CA VAL A 637 -12.96 -52.78 -11.12
C VAL A 637 -13.16 -51.54 -11.98
N TYR A 638 -13.88 -51.68 -13.08
CA TYR A 638 -14.06 -50.63 -14.08
C TYR A 638 -15.54 -50.29 -14.26
N VAL A 639 -15.89 -49.02 -14.42
CA VAL A 639 -17.23 -48.60 -14.88
C VAL A 639 -17.13 -48.30 -16.37
N MET A 640 -18.06 -48.87 -17.15
CA MET A 640 -18.11 -48.79 -18.61
C MET A 640 -19.47 -48.24 -19.05
N VAL A 641 -19.49 -47.43 -20.11
CA VAL A 641 -20.70 -46.88 -20.70
C VAL A 641 -20.85 -47.23 -22.16
N LEU A 642 -22.11 -47.33 -22.60
CA LEU A 642 -22.49 -47.31 -24.01
C LEU A 642 -23.29 -46.03 -24.25
N GLU A 643 -22.72 -45.08 -24.98
CA GLU A 643 -23.34 -43.80 -25.32
C GLU A 643 -24.54 -44.00 -26.26
N ASN A 644 -24.31 -44.66 -27.40
CA ASN A 644 -25.35 -44.95 -28.39
C ASN A 644 -25.73 -46.44 -28.37
N ALA A 645 -27.02 -46.75 -28.18
CA ALA A 645 -27.56 -48.11 -28.19
C ALA A 645 -27.29 -48.88 -29.50
N ASN A 646 -27.04 -48.18 -30.60
CA ASN A 646 -26.72 -48.76 -31.92
C ASN A 646 -25.22 -49.08 -32.10
N HIS A 647 -24.36 -48.74 -31.14
CA HIS A 647 -22.93 -49.08 -31.17
C HIS A 647 -22.66 -50.37 -30.37
N SER A 648 -21.56 -51.07 -30.69
CA SER A 648 -21.12 -52.29 -30.02
C SER A 648 -19.95 -52.09 -29.05
N PHE A 649 -19.39 -50.88 -28.99
CA PHE A 649 -18.22 -50.55 -28.19
C PHE A 649 -18.60 -49.91 -26.85
N TYR A 650 -18.02 -50.41 -25.75
CA TYR A 650 -18.15 -49.83 -24.42
C TYR A 650 -16.90 -49.03 -24.06
N SER A 651 -17.09 -47.79 -23.64
CA SER A 651 -16.01 -46.90 -23.21
C SER A 651 -15.86 -46.95 -21.69
N TYR A 652 -14.67 -47.22 -21.17
CA TYR A 652 -14.36 -47.10 -19.74
C TYR A 652 -14.49 -45.63 -19.29
N ILE A 653 -15.13 -45.35 -18.15
CA ILE A 653 -15.25 -43.99 -17.59
C ILE A 653 -14.63 -43.82 -16.21
N LEU A 654 -14.63 -44.88 -15.39
CA LEU A 654 -13.96 -44.91 -14.08
C LEU A 654 -13.18 -46.21 -13.91
N LYS A 655 -12.07 -46.13 -13.16
CA LYS A 655 -11.28 -47.29 -12.70
C LYS A 655 -11.02 -47.22 -11.20
N TYR A 656 -11.19 -48.36 -10.56
CA TYR A 656 -11.01 -48.62 -9.14
C TYR A 656 -9.96 -49.72 -8.95
N LYS A 657 -9.18 -49.62 -7.89
CA LYS A 657 -8.34 -50.72 -7.38
C LYS A 657 -9.12 -51.47 -6.31
N VAL A 658 -8.82 -52.75 -6.13
CA VAL A 658 -9.33 -53.57 -5.03
C VAL A 658 -8.16 -53.84 -4.08
N ASN A 659 -8.44 -53.89 -2.77
CA ASN A 659 -7.44 -54.31 -1.78
C ASN A 659 -6.88 -55.71 -2.12
N ALA A 660 -5.63 -55.97 -1.71
CA ALA A 660 -5.14 -57.34 -1.62
C ALA A 660 -6.06 -58.18 -0.70
N GLN A 661 -6.20 -59.47 -1.02
CA GLN A 661 -7.06 -60.42 -0.30
C GLN A 661 -6.42 -60.88 1.02
#